data_AF-A0A352FU38-F1
#
_entry.id   AF-A0A352FU38-F1
#
_cell.length_a   1.000
_cell.length_b   1.000
_cell.length_c   1.000
_cell.angle_alpha   90.00
_cell.angle_beta   90.00
_cell.angle_gamma   90.00
#
_symmetry.space_group_name_H-M   'P 1'
#
loop_
_entity.id
_entity.type
_entity.pdbx_description
1 polymer ?
#
loop_
_entity_poly.entity_id
_entity_poly.type
_entity_poly.pdbx_seq_one_letter_code
_entity_poly.pdbx_strand_id
1 'polypeptide(L)'
;MVRPDGYVKVLDFGLAKLAEQSPAVSADEALTKQVRTGSGVVIGTAGYMSPEQARGKTVDARSDIFSLGAVIYEMVTQRKPFDGETPSDVLASILKTEPQPVSHFSADAPPELTRIVGKTLRKDREERYQVVKDLLIDLKSLVQDLEFQERLKQTSAAGAAAAARPKAELLARPAAVVRTDQLSEATPTLISRPAFSGVMKARRWPTFALIGVILIGGGFGLYKLWTRSREIAPPIVSNIARITAWSGLDAQPTLSPDGHSVAYTSNHNGAFEIFVKQLTTGGREIQLTSDGQENFQPAWSPNGQQIAYYSKKGGGIWVIPALGGSPRQLTDFGGSPKWSYDGTMIAFNSDSNPDLGSGNVGSSTIWVVPSQGGTPRQVTQLGSPPGGHFGPTWAPDGQRIVFIDLNFSSQGLWSVSVSGTDLRQLTLPPAFGKVAHPIFSPDGRYLYFDAGPAIEALPIAADTGAPLGEPVKLTDVGASVVQSISVSGDGKRLAYSMQTMTSNIWSIAVAPKTAEAAGTPFPITNQTGTRNNQPVFSPDGRKIAFMEFLRGAGADIWVADADGKNPVQLTANPRNLIPNWFPDGDQIAFVSFRDKHWSVWATSLQSRRERLLLDFGRDIQYARLSPDGKQIALNLAESGVLNTWIASVPGGQPRQITFDKELAGFACWSPDSKYLAYQLKRGDDAFVMLMPAEGGEAIQLTSGHGRSWPYSFSPDGDKILFAGDRAGIWNLYWVSRTTRQEKQITDYKKMNAFVRYPSWSPAGNQMAYEYAETSGNIWLMELK
;
A
#
# COMPACT_ATOMS: atom_id res chain seq x y z
N MET A 1 -23.25 -0.13 0.20
CA MET A 1 -24.20 0.71 -0.57
C MET A 1 -24.28 0.21 -2.00
N VAL A 2 -25.50 0.12 -2.56
CA VAL A 2 -25.73 -0.38 -3.93
C VAL A 2 -25.61 0.78 -4.93
N ARG A 3 -24.78 0.61 -5.94
CA ARG A 3 -24.60 1.57 -7.04
C ARG A 3 -25.78 1.52 -8.01
N PRO A 4 -26.00 2.56 -8.84
CA PRO A 4 -27.04 2.55 -9.87
C PRO A 4 -26.94 1.40 -10.90
N ASP A 5 -25.75 0.80 -11.05
CA ASP A 5 -25.48 -0.36 -11.90
C ASP A 5 -25.69 -1.72 -11.20
N GLY A 6 -26.25 -1.72 -9.99
CA GLY A 6 -26.55 -2.93 -9.22
C GLY A 6 -25.38 -3.49 -8.41
N TYR A 7 -24.18 -2.90 -8.48
CA TYR A 7 -23.03 -3.39 -7.71
C TYR A 7 -23.06 -2.93 -6.25
N VAL A 8 -22.85 -3.88 -5.33
CA VAL A 8 -22.67 -3.59 -3.90
C VAL A 8 -21.25 -3.06 -3.66
N LYS A 9 -21.13 -1.79 -3.26
CA LYS A 9 -19.89 -1.14 -2.83
C LYS A 9 -19.83 -1.09 -1.31
N VAL A 10 -18.85 -1.73 -0.69
CA VAL A 10 -18.57 -1.65 0.75
C VAL A 10 -17.47 -0.59 0.95
N LEU A 11 -17.73 0.42 1.78
CA LEU A 11 -16.89 1.63 1.83
C LEU A 11 -16.15 1.87 3.16
N ASP A 12 -16.53 1.21 4.26
CA ASP A 12 -15.76 1.25 5.52
C ASP A 12 -16.32 0.25 6.55
N PHE A 13 -15.50 -0.22 7.48
CA PHE A 13 -15.95 -0.84 8.73
C PHE A 13 -15.57 0.11 9.88
N GLY A 14 -16.55 0.51 10.69
CA GLY A 14 -16.27 1.20 11.95
C GLY A 14 -15.31 0.39 12.82
N LEU A 15 -14.44 1.09 13.56
CA LEU A 15 -13.40 0.49 14.41
C LEU A 15 -13.97 -0.61 15.31
N ALA A 16 -13.59 -1.87 15.08
CA ALA A 16 -13.96 -2.99 15.93
C ALA A 16 -13.28 -2.85 17.31
N LYS A 17 -14.08 -2.73 18.38
CA LYS A 17 -13.60 -2.75 19.76
C LYS A 17 -13.76 -4.16 20.31
N LEU A 18 -12.65 -4.81 20.68
CA LEU A 18 -12.68 -6.11 21.37
C LEU A 18 -13.46 -5.97 22.69
N ALA A 19 -14.52 -6.74 22.84
CA ALA A 19 -15.23 -6.89 24.11
C ALA A 19 -14.39 -7.79 25.02
N GLU A 20 -13.46 -7.22 25.78
CA GLU A 20 -12.77 -7.95 26.84
C GLU A 20 -13.77 -8.31 27.95
N GLN A 21 -13.96 -9.60 28.19
CA GLN A 21 -14.47 -10.10 29.47
C GLN A 21 -13.31 -10.12 30.46
N SER A 22 -13.14 -9.05 31.23
CA SER A 22 -12.32 -9.11 32.45
C SER A 22 -13.20 -9.54 33.64
N PRO A 23 -12.68 -10.38 34.57
CA PRO A 23 -13.39 -10.71 35.79
C PRO A 23 -13.48 -9.48 36.70
N ALA A 24 -14.58 -9.42 37.46
CA ALA A 24 -15.01 -8.32 38.30
C ALA A 24 -13.88 -7.62 39.07
N VAL A 25 -13.68 -6.33 38.78
CA VAL A 25 -13.01 -5.37 39.66
C VAL A 25 -14.06 -4.35 40.13
N SER A 26 -14.02 -4.06 41.42
CA SER A 26 -15.00 -3.34 42.24
C SER A 26 -15.50 -2.01 41.67
N ALA A 27 -16.78 -1.75 41.90
CA ALA A 27 -17.60 -0.71 41.29
C ALA A 27 -17.31 0.75 41.73
N ASP A 28 -16.22 1.04 42.45
CA ASP A 28 -15.95 2.38 43.00
C ASP A 28 -14.76 3.14 42.36
N GLU A 29 -14.00 2.54 41.44
CA GLU A 29 -12.86 3.23 40.78
C GLU A 29 -13.13 3.65 39.31
N ALA A 30 -14.34 3.46 38.78
CA ALA A 30 -14.65 3.72 37.37
C ALA A 30 -15.09 5.16 37.03
N LEU A 31 -15.17 6.08 38.00
CA LEU A 31 -15.83 7.39 37.81
C LEU A 31 -14.92 8.58 37.47
N THR A 32 -13.60 8.38 37.25
CA THR A 32 -12.67 9.52 37.06
C THR A 32 -11.74 9.45 35.84
N LYS A 33 -12.11 8.70 34.79
CA LYS A 33 -11.53 8.84 33.44
C LYS A 33 -12.55 9.40 32.45
N GLN A 34 -13.21 10.50 32.83
CA GLN A 34 -13.86 11.37 31.85
C GLN A 34 -12.77 12.16 31.13
N VAL A 35 -12.44 11.69 29.92
CA VAL A 35 -11.91 12.56 28.87
C VAL A 35 -12.85 13.77 28.81
N ARG A 36 -12.33 14.96 29.14
CA ARG A 36 -12.99 16.23 28.85
C ARG A 36 -13.08 16.36 27.33
N THR A 37 -14.11 15.76 26.74
CA THR A 37 -14.51 16.03 25.37
C THR A 37 -15.11 17.43 25.33
N GLY A 38 -14.50 18.31 24.53
CA GLY A 38 -15.12 19.55 24.13
C GLY A 38 -16.48 19.26 23.47
N SER A 39 -17.45 20.11 23.77
CA SER A 39 -18.86 20.03 23.40
C SER A 39 -19.16 19.34 22.05
N GLY A 40 -19.96 18.27 22.11
CA GLY A 40 -20.88 17.89 21.02
C GLY A 40 -20.37 17.04 19.85
N VAL A 41 -19.11 16.62 19.80
CA VAL A 41 -18.61 15.79 18.68
C VAL A 41 -18.77 14.30 18.98
N VAL A 42 -19.76 13.67 18.34
CA VAL A 42 -19.87 12.20 18.25
C VAL A 42 -18.89 11.71 17.18
N ILE A 43 -17.93 10.86 17.56
CA ILE A 43 -16.97 10.25 16.63
C ILE A 43 -17.65 9.02 15.97
N GLY A 44 -17.79 9.06 14.65
CA GLY A 44 -18.36 7.99 13.79
C GLY A 44 -19.66 8.41 13.09
N THR A 45 -20.02 7.73 12.00
CA THR A 45 -21.30 7.95 11.28
C THR A 45 -22.45 7.50 12.19
N ALA A 46 -22.99 8.41 13.00
CA ALA A 46 -23.95 8.13 14.08
C ALA A 46 -25.15 7.26 13.67
N GLY A 47 -25.58 7.32 12.40
CA GLY A 47 -26.76 6.60 11.88
C GLY A 47 -26.71 5.07 11.91
N TYR A 48 -25.55 4.45 12.16
CA TYR A 48 -25.43 2.99 12.29
C TYR A 48 -25.14 2.51 13.72
N MET A 49 -25.13 3.41 14.71
CA MET A 49 -24.92 3.02 16.10
C MET A 49 -26.08 2.19 16.63
N SER A 50 -25.76 1.16 17.42
CA SER A 50 -26.74 0.43 18.20
C SER A 50 -27.27 1.26 19.39
N PRO A 51 -28.47 0.95 19.92
CA PRO A 51 -29.01 1.57 21.12
C PRO A 51 -28.12 1.43 22.37
N GLU A 52 -27.23 0.42 22.41
CA GLU A 52 -26.26 0.21 23.48
C GLU A 52 -25.09 1.19 23.34
N GLN A 53 -24.55 1.35 22.12
CA GLN A 53 -23.51 2.34 21.80
C GLN A 53 -24.00 3.76 22.05
N ALA A 54 -25.20 4.09 21.60
CA ALA A 54 -25.82 5.41 21.80
C ALA A 54 -26.06 5.76 23.28
N ARG A 55 -26.19 4.76 24.16
CA ARG A 55 -26.31 4.94 25.63
C ARG A 55 -24.99 4.78 26.38
N GLY A 56 -23.88 4.47 25.69
CA GLY A 56 -22.59 4.16 26.33
C GLY A 56 -22.60 2.90 27.20
N LYS A 57 -23.47 1.93 26.90
CA LYS A 57 -23.55 0.64 27.61
C LYS A 57 -22.55 -0.38 27.08
N THR A 58 -22.36 -1.49 27.79
CA THR A 58 -21.55 -2.62 27.31
C THR A 58 -22.13 -3.19 26.01
N VAL A 59 -21.25 -3.37 25.03
CA VAL A 59 -21.57 -3.87 23.69
C VAL A 59 -21.16 -5.33 23.57
N ASP A 60 -21.92 -6.08 22.79
CA ASP A 60 -21.60 -7.44 22.34
C ASP A 60 -21.95 -7.60 20.85
N ALA A 61 -21.79 -8.80 20.30
CA ALA A 61 -22.04 -9.10 18.88
C ALA A 61 -23.44 -8.72 18.37
N ARG A 62 -24.44 -8.57 19.26
CA ARG A 62 -25.80 -8.13 18.92
C ARG A 62 -25.88 -6.64 18.58
N SER A 63 -24.85 -5.88 18.93
CA SER A 63 -24.65 -4.49 18.51
C SER A 63 -24.28 -4.44 17.03
N ASP A 64 -23.39 -5.34 16.59
CA ASP A 64 -22.98 -5.44 15.18
C ASP A 64 -24.14 -5.92 14.30
N ILE A 65 -24.99 -6.81 14.82
CA ILE A 65 -26.22 -7.27 14.14
C ILE A 65 -27.17 -6.09 13.89
N PHE A 66 -27.29 -5.15 14.83
CA PHE A 66 -28.08 -3.94 14.65
C PHE A 66 -27.50 -3.04 13.56
N SER A 67 -26.19 -2.78 13.62
CA SER A 67 -25.50 -1.95 12.63
C SER A 67 -25.61 -2.55 11.22
N LEU A 68 -25.45 -3.87 11.09
CA LEU A 68 -25.67 -4.58 9.82
C LEU A 68 -27.12 -4.45 9.33
N GLY A 69 -28.09 -4.55 10.24
CA GLY A 69 -29.50 -4.28 9.96
C GLY A 69 -29.74 -2.90 9.37
N ALA A 70 -29.11 -1.87 9.93
CA ALA A 70 -29.23 -0.50 9.45
C ALA A 70 -28.61 -0.31 8.06
N VAL A 71 -27.51 -1.00 7.77
CA VAL A 71 -26.89 -1.01 6.43
C VAL A 71 -27.79 -1.72 5.42
N ILE A 72 -28.36 -2.88 5.75
CA ILE A 72 -29.29 -3.59 4.86
C ILE A 72 -30.53 -2.73 4.59
N TYR A 73 -31.09 -2.10 5.62
CA TYR A 73 -32.22 -1.19 5.48
C TYR A 73 -31.93 -0.07 4.47
N GLU A 74 -30.79 0.59 4.60
CA GLU A 74 -30.41 1.68 3.70
C GLU A 74 -30.08 1.20 2.29
N MET A 75 -29.51 0.00 2.13
CA MET A 75 -29.28 -0.59 0.81
C MET A 75 -30.58 -0.86 0.05
N VAL A 76 -31.64 -1.30 0.75
CA VAL A 76 -32.92 -1.65 0.13
C VAL A 76 -33.80 -0.42 -0.08
N THR A 77 -33.80 0.52 0.87
CA THR A 77 -34.70 1.69 0.85
C THR A 77 -34.05 2.96 0.29
N GLN A 78 -32.73 2.98 0.11
CA GLN A 78 -31.92 4.18 -0.14
C GLN A 78 -32.11 5.30 0.90
N ARG A 79 -32.57 4.94 2.10
CA ARG A 79 -32.84 5.86 3.21
C ARG A 79 -32.29 5.27 4.50
N LYS A 80 -31.83 6.12 5.40
CA LYS A 80 -31.39 5.68 6.73
C LYS A 80 -32.60 5.26 7.57
N PRO A 81 -32.48 4.21 8.41
CA PRO A 81 -33.55 3.85 9.34
C PRO A 81 -33.75 4.90 10.45
N PHE A 82 -32.68 5.62 10.81
CA PHE A 82 -32.69 6.69 11.82
C PHE A 82 -31.98 7.92 11.25
N ASP A 83 -32.63 9.07 11.35
CA ASP A 83 -32.13 10.35 10.83
C ASP A 83 -32.51 11.51 11.76
N GLY A 84 -31.83 12.65 11.62
CA GLY A 84 -32.02 13.85 12.43
C GLY A 84 -31.12 15.02 12.01
N GLU A 85 -31.50 16.25 12.35
CA GLU A 85 -30.77 17.47 11.95
C GLU A 85 -29.42 17.61 12.67
N THR A 86 -29.31 17.10 13.90
CA THR A 86 -28.08 17.07 14.68
C THR A 86 -27.67 15.64 15.08
N PRO A 87 -26.39 15.40 15.43
CA PRO A 87 -25.96 14.11 15.97
C PRO A 87 -26.77 13.67 17.20
N SER A 88 -27.20 14.62 18.05
CA SER A 88 -28.06 14.33 19.21
C SER A 88 -29.47 13.88 18.80
N ASP A 89 -30.01 14.40 17.70
CA ASP A 89 -31.31 13.98 17.16
C ASP A 89 -31.22 12.57 16.55
N VAL A 90 -30.13 12.27 15.85
CA VAL A 90 -29.87 10.91 15.34
C VAL A 90 -29.76 9.91 16.49
N LEU A 91 -29.04 10.25 17.57
CA LEU A 91 -28.98 9.41 18.77
C LEU A 91 -30.35 9.25 19.42
N ALA A 92 -31.13 10.33 19.56
CA ALA A 92 -32.49 10.24 20.09
C ALA A 92 -33.39 9.33 19.23
N SER A 93 -33.27 9.43 17.90
CA SER A 93 -33.99 8.61 16.92
C SER A 93 -33.62 7.13 17.03
N ILE A 94 -32.33 6.82 17.19
CA ILE A 94 -31.85 5.45 17.46
C ILE A 94 -32.44 4.90 18.76
N LEU A 95 -32.67 5.72 19.78
CA LEU A 95 -33.14 5.26 21.08
C LEU A 95 -34.67 5.17 21.22
N LYS A 96 -35.42 5.97 20.46
CA LYS A 96 -36.87 6.19 20.69
C LYS A 96 -37.75 5.95 19.46
N THR A 97 -37.19 6.02 18.26
CA THR A 97 -37.98 5.93 17.02
C THR A 97 -37.90 4.53 16.44
N GLU A 98 -39.04 3.95 16.11
CA GLU A 98 -39.12 2.73 15.29
C GLU A 98 -39.06 3.11 13.81
N PRO A 99 -38.17 2.47 13.01
CA PRO A 99 -38.07 2.77 11.59
C PRO A 99 -39.32 2.25 10.86
N GLN A 100 -39.74 2.95 9.81
CA GLN A 100 -40.82 2.44 8.96
C GLN A 100 -40.40 1.10 8.32
N PRO A 101 -41.31 0.14 8.11
CA PRO A 101 -40.97 -1.12 7.46
C PRO A 101 -40.37 -0.89 6.06
N VAL A 102 -39.44 -1.75 5.63
CA VAL A 102 -38.81 -1.67 4.30
C VAL A 102 -39.85 -1.65 3.17
N SER A 103 -40.93 -2.39 3.33
CA SER A 103 -42.08 -2.44 2.40
C SER A 103 -42.78 -1.10 2.18
N HIS A 104 -42.59 -0.13 3.09
CA HIS A 104 -43.14 1.22 2.93
C HIS A 104 -42.42 2.01 1.82
N PHE A 105 -41.12 1.80 1.63
CA PHE A 105 -40.30 2.52 0.64
C PHE A 105 -40.01 1.69 -0.61
N SER A 106 -40.02 0.37 -0.49
CA SER A 106 -39.81 -0.57 -1.60
C SER A 106 -40.97 -1.56 -1.63
N ALA A 107 -41.98 -1.28 -2.46
CA ALA A 107 -43.19 -2.11 -2.57
C ALA A 107 -42.90 -3.53 -3.09
N ASP A 108 -41.80 -3.69 -3.83
CA ASP A 108 -41.34 -4.97 -4.37
C ASP A 108 -40.49 -5.77 -3.36
N ALA A 109 -40.21 -5.22 -2.18
CA ALA A 109 -39.43 -5.90 -1.16
C ALA A 109 -40.18 -7.13 -0.61
N PRO A 110 -39.55 -8.32 -0.57
CA PRO A 110 -40.18 -9.51 -0.02
C PRO A 110 -40.63 -9.30 1.45
N PRO A 111 -41.81 -9.78 1.85
CA PRO A 111 -42.28 -9.67 3.25
C PRO A 111 -41.28 -10.23 4.26
N GLU A 112 -40.60 -11.31 3.87
CA GLU A 112 -39.59 -11.97 4.69
C GLU A 112 -38.33 -11.11 4.88
N LEU A 113 -37.93 -10.32 3.87
CA LEU A 113 -36.84 -9.35 4.02
C LEU A 113 -37.21 -8.26 5.04
N THR A 114 -38.46 -7.80 5.00
CA THR A 114 -38.99 -6.83 5.97
C THR A 114 -38.96 -7.41 7.40
N ARG A 115 -39.31 -8.69 7.58
CA ARG A 115 -39.23 -9.40 8.87
C ARG A 115 -37.79 -9.50 9.38
N ILE A 116 -36.85 -9.89 8.52
CA ILE A 116 -35.43 -10.07 8.87
C ILE A 116 -34.81 -8.73 9.28
N VAL A 117 -35.00 -7.67 8.48
CA VAL A 117 -34.48 -6.32 8.78
C VAL A 117 -35.16 -5.73 10.03
N GLY A 118 -36.45 -5.96 10.23
CA GLY A 118 -37.14 -5.54 11.45
C GLY A 118 -36.58 -6.22 12.70
N LYS A 119 -36.21 -7.50 12.62
CA LYS A 119 -35.62 -8.25 13.74
C LYS A 119 -34.20 -7.79 14.09
N THR A 120 -33.39 -7.41 13.12
CA THR A 120 -32.04 -6.85 13.40
C THR A 120 -32.10 -5.47 14.05
N LEU A 121 -33.12 -4.66 13.72
CA LEU A 121 -33.30 -3.29 14.21
C LEU A 121 -34.08 -3.15 15.53
N ARG A 122 -34.38 -4.25 16.24
CA ARG A 122 -35.04 -4.20 17.56
C ARG A 122 -34.24 -3.40 18.57
N LYS A 123 -34.90 -2.53 19.33
CA LYS A 123 -34.20 -1.68 20.31
C LYS A 123 -33.68 -2.48 21.49
N ASP A 124 -34.44 -3.49 21.93
CA ASP A 124 -33.96 -4.49 22.89
C ASP A 124 -33.06 -5.51 22.17
N ARG A 125 -31.84 -5.70 22.68
CA ARG A 125 -30.89 -6.68 22.14
C ARG A 125 -31.32 -8.13 22.36
N GLU A 126 -32.14 -8.41 23.38
CA GLU A 126 -32.66 -9.75 23.64
C GLU A 126 -33.72 -10.17 22.60
N GLU A 127 -34.33 -9.20 21.90
CA GLU A 127 -35.28 -9.43 20.81
C GLU A 127 -34.61 -9.55 19.42
N ARG A 128 -33.29 -9.26 19.34
CA ARG A 128 -32.51 -9.42 18.10
C ARG A 128 -32.10 -10.87 17.87
N TYR A 129 -31.49 -11.15 16.72
CA TYR A 129 -30.73 -12.38 16.56
C TYR A 129 -29.62 -12.45 17.61
N GLN A 130 -29.55 -13.56 18.33
CA GLN A 130 -28.54 -13.74 19.38
C GLN A 130 -27.16 -14.08 18.80
N VAL A 131 -27.12 -14.69 17.61
CA VAL A 131 -25.91 -14.99 16.86
C VAL A 131 -26.08 -14.62 15.39
N VAL A 132 -24.99 -14.15 14.74
CA VAL A 132 -25.01 -13.77 13.31
C VAL A 132 -25.33 -14.96 12.38
N LYS A 133 -25.06 -16.19 12.84
CA LYS A 133 -25.35 -17.43 12.10
C LYS A 133 -26.85 -17.57 11.81
N ASP A 134 -27.72 -17.19 12.73
CA ASP A 134 -29.17 -17.32 12.55
C ASP A 134 -29.68 -16.30 11.52
N LEU A 135 -29.14 -15.08 11.54
CA LEU A 135 -29.40 -14.07 10.51
C LEU A 135 -28.97 -14.57 9.13
N LEU A 136 -27.79 -15.20 9.04
CA LEU A 136 -27.29 -15.78 7.79
C LEU A 136 -28.20 -16.91 7.26
N ILE A 137 -28.73 -17.75 8.15
CA ILE A 137 -29.65 -18.83 7.77
C ILE A 137 -30.94 -18.25 7.18
N ASP A 138 -31.55 -17.26 7.85
CA ASP A 138 -32.78 -16.62 7.35
C ASP A 138 -32.55 -15.93 6.00
N LEU A 139 -31.43 -15.22 5.82
CA LEU A 139 -31.08 -14.59 4.54
C LEU A 139 -30.85 -15.62 3.42
N LYS A 140 -30.21 -16.76 3.72
CA LYS A 140 -30.03 -17.84 2.73
C LYS A 140 -31.36 -18.49 2.33
N SER A 141 -32.25 -18.70 3.29
CA SER A 141 -33.59 -19.23 3.01
C SER A 141 -34.36 -18.30 2.07
N LEU A 142 -34.30 -16.98 2.32
CA LEU A 142 -34.93 -15.98 1.47
C LEU A 142 -34.38 -16.01 0.03
N VAL A 143 -33.06 -16.11 -0.14
CA VAL A 143 -32.46 -16.21 -1.49
C VAL A 143 -32.98 -17.45 -2.23
N GLN A 144 -33.03 -18.60 -1.56
CA GLN A 144 -33.55 -19.84 -2.16
C GLN A 144 -35.02 -19.71 -2.57
N ASP A 145 -35.86 -19.08 -1.74
CA ASP A 145 -37.27 -18.85 -2.04
C ASP A 145 -37.45 -17.92 -3.24
N LEU A 146 -36.64 -16.86 -3.34
CA LEU A 146 -36.67 -15.92 -4.47
C LEU A 146 -36.23 -16.58 -5.78
N GLU A 147 -35.14 -17.35 -5.77
CA GLU A 147 -34.67 -18.11 -6.93
C GLU A 147 -35.73 -19.14 -7.38
N PHE A 148 -36.43 -19.77 -6.43
CA PHE A 148 -37.51 -20.70 -6.74
C PHE A 148 -38.71 -19.99 -7.38
N GLN A 149 -39.11 -18.82 -6.87
CA GLN A 149 -40.18 -18.03 -7.46
C GLN A 149 -39.84 -17.50 -8.87
N GLU A 150 -38.60 -17.10 -9.12
CA GLU A 150 -38.16 -16.71 -10.46
C GLU A 150 -38.24 -17.88 -11.45
N ARG A 151 -37.79 -19.08 -11.05
CA ARG A 151 -37.92 -20.30 -11.88
C ARG A 151 -39.38 -20.64 -12.18
N LEU A 152 -40.28 -20.47 -11.20
CA LEU A 152 -41.73 -20.67 -11.42
C LEU A 152 -42.31 -19.63 -12.40
N LYS A 153 -41.93 -18.35 -12.28
CA LYS A 153 -42.34 -17.28 -13.21
C LYS A 153 -41.86 -17.56 -14.63
N GLN A 154 -40.60 -17.98 -14.81
CA GLN A 154 -40.06 -18.36 -16.12
C GLN A 154 -40.78 -19.56 -16.73
N THR A 155 -41.16 -20.55 -15.93
CA THR A 155 -41.91 -21.74 -16.39
C THR A 155 -43.35 -21.36 -16.78
N SER A 156 -44.00 -20.46 -16.04
CA SER A 156 -45.35 -19.96 -16.36
C SER A 156 -45.39 -19.07 -17.61
N ALA A 157 -44.35 -18.25 -17.84
CA ALA A 157 -44.22 -17.40 -19.03
C ALA A 157 -43.96 -18.23 -20.30
N ALA A 158 -43.20 -19.33 -20.19
CA ALA A 158 -43.01 -20.29 -21.29
C ALA A 158 -44.31 -21.04 -21.64
N GLY A 159 -45.15 -21.35 -20.65
CA GLY A 159 -46.48 -21.95 -20.86
C GLY A 159 -47.48 -21.01 -21.54
N ALA A 160 -47.46 -19.72 -21.22
CA ALA A 160 -48.31 -18.70 -21.85
C ALA A 160 -47.88 -18.38 -23.30
N ALA A 161 -46.57 -18.37 -23.58
CA ALA A 161 -46.04 -18.18 -24.93
C ALA A 161 -46.35 -19.36 -25.88
N ALA A 162 -46.57 -20.56 -25.34
CA ALA A 162 -46.99 -21.73 -26.12
C ALA A 162 -48.48 -21.71 -26.51
N ALA A 163 -49.32 -20.94 -25.80
CA ALA A 163 -50.76 -20.86 -26.05
C ALA A 163 -51.16 -19.76 -27.08
N ALA A 164 -50.23 -18.88 -27.47
CA ALA A 164 -50.49 -17.76 -28.37
C ALA A 164 -49.68 -17.89 -29.69
N ARG A 165 -50.01 -18.88 -30.53
CA ARG A 165 -49.68 -18.86 -31.97
C ARG A 165 -50.89 -19.29 -32.80
N PRO A 166 -51.24 -18.59 -33.90
CA PRO A 166 -52.35 -19.00 -34.76
C PRO A 166 -51.98 -20.23 -35.61
N LYS A 167 -52.99 -21.07 -35.82
CA LYS A 167 -53.00 -22.27 -36.66
C LYS A 167 -52.98 -21.92 -38.16
N ALA A 168 -51.90 -22.28 -38.86
CA ALA A 168 -51.84 -22.78 -40.24
C ALA A 168 -50.39 -23.29 -40.42
N GLU A 169 -50.07 -24.46 -40.95
CA GLU A 169 -50.73 -25.33 -41.91
C GLU A 169 -50.06 -26.72 -41.76
N LEU A 170 -50.83 -27.77 -41.45
CA LEU A 170 -50.32 -29.15 -41.37
C LEU A 170 -51.37 -30.11 -41.96
N LEU A 171 -51.13 -30.54 -43.19
CA LEU A 171 -51.66 -31.75 -43.83
C LEU A 171 -50.41 -32.47 -44.36
N ALA A 172 -50.16 -33.77 -44.21
CA ALA A 172 -50.97 -34.88 -43.75
C ALA A 172 -50.07 -35.99 -43.15
N ARG A 173 -50.66 -36.65 -42.15
CA ARG A 173 -50.45 -37.98 -41.50
C ARG A 173 -49.84 -39.14 -42.33
N PRO A 174 -49.57 -40.35 -41.75
CA PRO A 174 -49.42 -40.72 -40.32
C PRO A 174 -48.31 -41.76 -39.94
N ALA A 175 -47.95 -41.73 -38.65
CA ALA A 175 -47.75 -42.80 -37.65
C ALA A 175 -47.19 -44.20 -38.01
N ALA A 176 -46.21 -44.67 -37.22
CA ALA A 176 -46.43 -45.72 -36.22
C ALA A 176 -45.20 -45.94 -35.31
N VAL A 177 -45.51 -46.37 -34.09
CA VAL A 177 -44.67 -46.62 -32.91
C VAL A 177 -43.81 -47.88 -33.08
N VAL A 178 -42.54 -47.86 -32.65
CA VAL A 178 -41.85 -49.07 -32.15
C VAL A 178 -40.86 -48.69 -31.05
N ARG A 179 -41.03 -49.28 -29.86
CA ARG A 179 -39.92 -49.67 -28.98
C ARG A 179 -39.74 -51.19 -29.14
N THR A 180 -38.52 -51.63 -28.81
CA THR A 180 -38.15 -52.87 -28.11
C THR A 180 -37.00 -53.61 -28.82
N ASP A 181 -35.86 -53.60 -28.12
CA ASP A 181 -34.85 -54.63 -27.89
C ASP A 181 -34.04 -55.30 -29.04
N GLN A 182 -32.72 -55.26 -28.82
CA GLN A 182 -31.72 -56.32 -28.99
C GLN A 182 -31.43 -57.00 -30.35
N LEU A 183 -30.10 -57.12 -30.57
CA LEU A 183 -29.33 -58.20 -31.22
C LEU A 183 -29.14 -58.23 -32.76
N SER A 184 -27.87 -57.99 -33.13
CA SER A 184 -26.94 -58.87 -33.89
C SER A 184 -27.11 -59.20 -35.39
N GLU A 185 -25.94 -59.17 -36.06
CA GLU A 185 -25.50 -59.87 -37.30
C GLU A 185 -26.10 -59.46 -38.67
N ALA A 186 -25.45 -59.59 -39.84
CA ALA A 186 -24.05 -59.59 -40.30
C ALA A 186 -24.06 -59.69 -41.87
N THR A 187 -23.07 -59.05 -42.54
CA THR A 187 -22.46 -59.40 -43.87
C THR A 187 -23.31 -59.37 -45.18
N PRO A 188 -22.70 -59.45 -46.40
CA PRO A 188 -21.36 -59.06 -46.92
C PRO A 188 -21.39 -58.35 -48.31
N THR A 189 -20.25 -57.94 -48.87
CA THR A 189 -20.07 -57.91 -50.35
C THR A 189 -18.61 -58.19 -50.76
N LEU A 190 -18.46 -59.14 -51.69
CA LEU A 190 -17.25 -59.60 -52.38
C LEU A 190 -16.98 -58.77 -53.64
N ILE A 191 -15.72 -58.73 -54.12
CA ILE A 191 -15.30 -59.05 -55.50
C ILE A 191 -13.74 -59.17 -55.56
N SER A 192 -13.29 -59.94 -56.55
CA SER A 192 -12.13 -60.81 -56.71
C SER A 192 -10.75 -60.22 -57.13
N ARG A 193 -9.72 -61.07 -56.96
CA ARG A 193 -8.25 -60.95 -57.20
C ARG A 193 -7.83 -60.86 -58.70
N PRO A 194 -6.54 -60.56 -59.03
CA PRO A 194 -5.45 -61.58 -59.13
C PRO A 194 -4.10 -61.12 -58.49
N ALA A 195 -3.39 -61.97 -57.73
CA ALA A 195 -2.27 -62.85 -58.11
C ALA A 195 -0.97 -62.13 -58.58
N PHE A 196 0.08 -62.11 -57.74
CA PHE A 196 1.44 -62.57 -58.06
C PHE A 196 2.30 -62.67 -56.78
N SER A 197 3.17 -63.67 -56.81
CA SER A 197 3.95 -64.27 -55.73
C SER A 197 5.21 -63.49 -55.32
N GLY A 198 5.56 -63.55 -54.03
CA GLY A 198 6.88 -63.15 -53.54
C GLY A 198 7.05 -63.46 -52.05
N VAL A 199 7.73 -64.55 -51.75
CA VAL A 199 8.04 -65.05 -50.40
C VAL A 199 8.91 -64.04 -49.63
N MET A 200 8.45 -63.54 -48.48
CA MET A 200 9.34 -63.16 -47.37
C MET A 200 8.74 -63.51 -46.00
N LYS A 201 9.59 -64.12 -45.18
CA LYS A 201 9.30 -64.79 -43.90
C LYS A 201 8.68 -63.86 -42.85
N ALA A 202 7.78 -64.45 -42.05
CA ALA A 202 7.23 -63.92 -40.81
C ALA A 202 8.28 -63.28 -39.90
N ARG A 203 8.04 -62.04 -39.43
CA ARG A 203 8.88 -61.41 -38.39
C ARG A 203 8.10 -60.38 -37.55
N ARG A 204 7.62 -60.82 -36.39
CA ARG A 204 7.45 -60.10 -35.09
C ARG A 204 6.78 -58.71 -35.05
N TRP A 205 6.09 -58.22 -36.07
CA TRP A 205 5.49 -56.87 -36.05
C TRP A 205 4.40 -56.59 -34.98
N PRO A 206 3.51 -57.52 -34.57
CA PRO A 206 2.51 -57.18 -33.55
C PRO A 206 3.11 -56.98 -32.16
N THR A 207 4.27 -57.59 -31.86
CA THR A 207 4.98 -57.41 -30.59
C THR A 207 5.67 -56.05 -30.51
N PHE A 208 6.22 -55.55 -31.62
CA PHE A 208 6.84 -54.22 -31.65
C PHE A 208 5.82 -53.08 -31.56
N ALA A 209 4.62 -53.25 -32.11
CA ALA A 209 3.54 -52.26 -31.98
C ALA A 209 3.07 -52.13 -30.52
N LEU A 210 2.91 -53.25 -29.80
CA LEU A 210 2.50 -53.25 -28.39
C LEU A 210 3.58 -52.65 -27.48
N ILE A 211 4.86 -52.96 -27.74
CA ILE A 211 6.00 -52.34 -27.04
C ILE A 211 6.03 -50.83 -27.32
N GLY A 212 5.77 -50.40 -28.55
CA GLY A 212 5.67 -48.99 -28.92
C GLY A 212 4.60 -48.24 -28.12
N VAL A 213 3.40 -48.80 -27.99
CA VAL A 213 2.31 -48.18 -27.20
C VAL A 213 2.63 -48.14 -25.70
N ILE A 214 3.27 -49.18 -25.15
CA ILE A 214 3.70 -49.21 -23.75
C ILE A 214 4.83 -48.20 -23.50
N LEU A 215 5.77 -48.05 -24.43
CA LEU A 215 6.85 -47.07 -24.32
C LEU A 215 6.33 -45.63 -24.47
N ILE A 216 5.34 -45.39 -25.34
CA ILE A 216 4.69 -44.09 -25.48
C ILE A 216 3.85 -43.79 -24.24
N GLY A 217 3.07 -44.74 -23.73
CA GLY A 217 2.29 -44.58 -22.50
C GLY A 217 3.16 -44.42 -21.26
N GLY A 218 4.25 -45.18 -21.17
CA GLY A 218 5.25 -45.06 -20.11
C GLY A 218 6.06 -43.77 -20.21
N GLY A 219 6.42 -43.35 -21.42
CA GLY A 219 7.07 -42.07 -21.70
C GLY A 219 6.17 -40.87 -21.42
N PHE A 220 4.88 -40.96 -21.77
CA PHE A 220 3.88 -39.94 -21.42
C PHE A 220 3.58 -39.94 -19.92
N GLY A 221 3.56 -41.11 -19.27
CA GLY A 221 3.44 -41.23 -17.82
C GLY A 221 4.62 -40.60 -17.09
N LEU A 222 5.85 -40.90 -17.51
CA LEU A 222 7.08 -40.30 -17.00
C LEU A 222 7.13 -38.79 -17.30
N TYR A 223 6.71 -38.36 -18.49
CA TYR A 223 6.59 -36.95 -18.84
C TYR A 223 5.55 -36.24 -17.97
N LYS A 224 4.39 -36.85 -17.71
CA LYS A 224 3.34 -36.27 -16.86
C LYS A 224 3.73 -36.28 -15.38
N LEU A 225 4.47 -37.28 -14.91
CA LEU A 225 5.06 -37.31 -13.57
C LEU A 225 6.16 -36.25 -13.45
N TRP A 226 7.04 -36.11 -14.45
CA TRP A 226 8.10 -35.12 -14.49
C TRP A 226 7.57 -33.68 -14.58
N THR A 227 6.45 -33.46 -15.30
CA THR A 227 5.77 -32.15 -15.38
C THR A 227 4.88 -31.87 -14.17
N ARG A 228 4.23 -32.88 -13.55
CA ARG A 228 3.54 -32.72 -12.24
C ARG A 228 4.50 -32.34 -11.12
N SER A 229 5.73 -32.83 -11.14
CA SER A 229 6.77 -32.40 -10.19
C SER A 229 7.15 -30.91 -10.30
N ARG A 230 6.68 -30.21 -11.34
CA ARG A 230 6.85 -28.76 -11.53
C ARG A 230 5.62 -27.93 -11.19
N GLU A 231 4.45 -28.52 -10.94
CA GLU A 231 3.30 -27.79 -10.41
C GLU A 231 3.51 -27.53 -8.91
N ILE A 232 4.04 -26.35 -8.59
CA ILE A 232 4.23 -25.93 -7.20
C ILE A 232 2.89 -25.38 -6.69
N ALA A 233 2.18 -26.17 -5.88
CA ALA A 233 0.89 -25.76 -5.31
C ALA A 233 1.08 -24.55 -4.39
N PRO A 234 0.34 -23.44 -4.59
CA PRO A 234 0.54 -22.21 -3.85
C PRO A 234 0.30 -22.42 -2.34
N PRO A 235 1.04 -21.71 -1.46
CA PRO A 235 0.84 -21.79 -0.02
C PRO A 235 -0.59 -21.40 0.34
N ILE A 236 -1.22 -22.16 1.25
CA ILE A 236 -2.57 -21.87 1.71
C ILE A 236 -2.51 -21.12 3.04
N VAL A 237 -3.09 -19.93 3.09
CA VAL A 237 -3.22 -19.17 4.34
C VAL A 237 -4.26 -19.85 5.23
N SER A 238 -3.86 -20.25 6.43
CA SER A 238 -4.72 -20.97 7.37
C SER A 238 -5.16 -20.12 8.56
N ASN A 239 -4.35 -19.14 8.98
CA ASN A 239 -4.69 -18.21 10.05
C ASN A 239 -3.89 -16.91 9.91
N ILE A 240 -4.47 -15.79 10.34
CA ILE A 240 -3.80 -14.49 10.46
C ILE A 240 -4.14 -13.94 11.84
N ALA A 241 -3.12 -13.55 12.62
CA ALA A 241 -3.29 -13.01 13.96
C ALA A 241 -2.38 -11.80 14.20
N ARG A 242 -2.92 -10.76 14.84
CA ARG A 242 -2.13 -9.65 15.36
C ARG A 242 -1.40 -10.10 16.63
N ILE A 243 -0.09 -9.90 16.68
CA ILE A 243 0.74 -10.39 17.79
C ILE A 243 1.29 -9.27 18.69
N THR A 244 1.29 -8.02 18.24
CA THR A 244 1.57 -6.84 19.09
C THR A 244 0.38 -5.89 19.10
N ALA A 245 0.22 -5.12 20.18
CA ALA A 245 -0.94 -4.26 20.41
C ALA A 245 -0.55 -2.85 20.90
N TRP A 246 0.45 -2.25 20.27
CA TRP A 246 0.95 -0.92 20.60
C TRP A 246 0.25 0.19 19.80
N SER A 247 0.14 1.38 20.41
CA SER A 247 -0.44 2.57 19.77
C SER A 247 0.56 3.34 18.90
N GLY A 248 1.86 3.14 19.09
CA GLY A 248 2.90 3.69 18.24
C GLY A 248 3.19 2.77 17.05
N LEU A 249 4.46 2.45 16.83
CA LEU A 249 4.87 1.67 15.68
C LEU A 249 5.76 0.49 16.08
N ASP A 250 5.25 -0.71 15.85
CA ASP A 250 6.03 -1.93 15.74
C ASP A 250 6.22 -2.26 14.26
N ALA A 251 7.48 -2.39 13.83
CA ALA A 251 7.84 -2.55 12.43
C ALA A 251 8.97 -3.57 12.23
N GLN A 252 9.18 -3.95 10.96
CA GLN A 252 10.33 -4.73 10.50
C GLN A 252 10.54 -6.04 11.28
N PRO A 253 9.52 -6.92 11.35
CA PRO A 253 9.64 -8.16 12.10
C PRO A 253 10.61 -9.13 11.41
N THR A 254 11.29 -9.94 12.22
CA THR A 254 12.01 -11.15 11.80
C THR A 254 11.64 -12.31 12.71
N LEU A 255 11.22 -13.43 12.14
CA LEU A 255 10.99 -14.65 12.88
C LEU A 255 12.33 -15.28 13.26
N SER A 256 12.37 -15.95 14.41
CA SER A 256 13.46 -16.84 14.77
C SER A 256 13.49 -18.05 13.82
N PRO A 257 14.65 -18.69 13.60
CA PRO A 257 14.76 -19.85 12.71
C PRO A 257 13.81 -21.00 13.08
N ASP A 258 13.57 -21.21 14.38
CA ASP A 258 12.63 -22.20 14.91
C ASP A 258 11.14 -21.76 14.83
N GLY A 259 10.87 -20.51 14.43
CA GLY A 259 9.53 -19.94 14.32
C GLY A 259 8.81 -19.70 15.65
N HIS A 260 9.49 -19.81 16.80
CA HIS A 260 8.87 -19.67 18.13
C HIS A 260 8.96 -18.26 18.72
N SER A 261 9.74 -17.37 18.12
CA SER A 261 9.89 -15.98 18.55
C SER A 261 9.89 -15.03 17.36
N VAL A 262 9.60 -13.76 17.62
CA VAL A 262 9.73 -12.66 16.65
C VAL A 262 10.58 -11.56 17.26
N ALA A 263 11.56 -11.07 16.51
CA ALA A 263 12.27 -9.83 16.82
C ALA A 263 11.70 -8.72 15.95
N TYR A 264 11.58 -7.51 16.47
CA TYR A 264 11.00 -6.37 15.74
C TYR A 264 11.51 -5.05 16.30
N THR A 265 11.40 -4.00 15.50
CA THR A 265 11.70 -2.63 15.89
C THR A 265 10.47 -2.02 16.54
N SER A 266 10.61 -1.37 17.70
CA SER A 266 9.49 -0.66 18.34
C SER A 266 9.92 0.61 19.07
N ASN A 267 9.01 1.59 19.14
CA ASN A 267 9.19 2.85 19.87
C ASN A 267 8.47 2.90 21.23
N HIS A 268 8.23 1.74 21.87
CA HIS A 268 7.55 1.63 23.18
C HIS A 268 8.04 2.64 24.24
N ASN A 269 9.33 2.98 24.24
CA ASN A 269 9.99 3.82 25.24
C ASN A 269 10.55 5.14 24.67
N GLY A 270 10.07 5.56 23.49
CA GLY A 270 10.41 6.85 22.87
C GLY A 270 11.44 6.75 21.74
N ALA A 271 12.56 6.05 21.96
CA ALA A 271 13.51 5.70 20.90
C ALA A 271 13.09 4.38 20.24
N PHE A 272 13.46 4.18 18.98
CA PHE A 272 13.29 2.87 18.36
C PHE A 272 14.35 1.90 18.84
N GLU A 273 13.90 0.76 19.33
CA GLU A 273 14.75 -0.30 19.89
C GLU A 273 14.31 -1.67 19.36
N ILE A 274 15.18 -2.66 19.49
CA ILE A 274 14.90 -4.04 19.13
C ILE A 274 14.24 -4.75 20.31
N PHE A 275 13.08 -5.35 20.05
CA PHE A 275 12.34 -6.18 20.99
C PHE A 275 12.29 -7.60 20.47
N VAL A 276 12.24 -8.57 21.38
CA VAL A 276 12.03 -9.98 21.08
C VAL A 276 10.83 -10.48 21.87
N LYS A 277 9.88 -11.09 21.18
CA LYS A 277 8.66 -11.64 21.76
C LYS A 277 8.53 -13.12 21.45
N GLN A 278 8.27 -13.92 22.49
CA GLN A 278 7.91 -15.33 22.33
C GLN A 278 6.48 -15.45 21.81
N LEU A 279 6.26 -16.34 20.84
CA LEU A 279 4.97 -16.58 20.19
C LEU A 279 4.11 -17.63 20.90
N THR A 280 4.58 -18.17 22.03
CA THR A 280 3.80 -19.03 22.90
C THR A 280 2.76 -18.21 23.68
N THR A 281 1.67 -18.85 24.09
CA THR A 281 0.64 -18.20 24.92
C THR A 281 1.25 -17.70 26.23
N GLY A 282 1.07 -16.41 26.54
CA GLY A 282 1.71 -15.77 27.70
C GLY A 282 3.22 -15.54 27.55
N GLY A 283 3.72 -15.65 26.31
CA GLY A 283 5.14 -15.48 25.99
C GLY A 283 5.72 -14.16 26.45
N ARG A 284 6.93 -14.21 26.99
CA ARG A 284 7.64 -13.03 27.49
C ARG A 284 8.12 -12.16 26.32
N GLU A 285 8.03 -10.86 26.51
CA GLU A 285 8.66 -9.84 25.68
C GLU A 285 9.90 -9.31 26.40
N ILE A 286 11.01 -9.20 25.67
CA ILE A 286 12.25 -8.60 26.16
C ILE A 286 12.65 -7.44 25.25
N GLN A 287 13.05 -6.33 25.86
CA GLN A 287 13.74 -5.26 25.16
C GLN A 287 15.22 -5.68 25.04
N LEU A 288 15.68 -5.89 23.81
CA LEU A 288 17.01 -6.41 23.53
C LEU A 288 18.08 -5.31 23.49
N THR A 289 17.71 -4.13 22.97
CA THR A 289 18.56 -2.94 22.94
C THR A 289 17.90 -1.80 23.71
N SER A 290 18.67 -0.97 24.40
CA SER A 290 18.15 0.12 25.24
C SER A 290 19.14 1.29 25.34
N ASP A 291 19.94 1.49 24.29
CA ASP A 291 21.05 2.44 24.26
C ASP A 291 20.66 3.81 23.70
N GLY A 292 19.41 3.97 23.23
CA GLY A 292 18.89 5.20 22.66
C GLY A 292 19.47 5.55 21.28
N GLN A 293 20.12 4.59 20.63
CA GLN A 293 20.80 4.78 19.35
C GLN A 293 19.90 4.68 18.12
N GLU A 294 18.59 4.48 18.31
CA GLU A 294 17.60 4.27 17.25
C GLU A 294 17.97 3.04 16.40
N ASN A 295 17.59 1.87 16.90
CA ASN A 295 17.97 0.56 16.37
C ASN A 295 16.82 -0.04 15.55
N PHE A 296 17.10 -0.46 14.31
CA PHE A 296 16.12 -0.90 13.32
C PHE A 296 16.50 -2.20 12.61
N GLN A 297 15.54 -2.72 11.83
CA GLN A 297 15.73 -3.78 10.85
C GLN A 297 16.44 -5.02 11.41
N PRO A 298 15.92 -5.62 12.51
CA PRO A 298 16.54 -6.80 13.08
C PRO A 298 16.52 -7.96 12.07
N ALA A 299 17.58 -8.76 12.08
CA ALA A 299 17.74 -9.96 11.28
C ALA A 299 18.34 -11.08 12.13
N TRP A 300 17.57 -12.15 12.30
CA TRP A 300 17.99 -13.30 13.09
C TRP A 300 19.06 -14.11 12.36
N SER A 301 20.09 -14.56 13.08
CA SER A 301 21.07 -15.51 12.54
C SER A 301 20.40 -16.87 12.30
N PRO A 302 20.83 -17.65 11.29
CA PRO A 302 20.21 -18.95 10.97
C PRO A 302 20.28 -19.97 12.11
N ASN A 303 21.29 -19.86 12.98
CA ASN A 303 21.45 -20.70 14.16
C ASN A 303 20.65 -20.22 15.39
N GLY A 304 19.94 -19.10 15.29
CA GLY A 304 19.10 -18.56 16.36
C GLY A 304 19.84 -17.79 17.46
N GLN A 305 21.19 -17.72 17.44
CA GLN A 305 21.99 -17.24 18.56
C GLN A 305 22.23 -15.72 18.57
N GLN A 306 22.11 -15.05 17.43
CA GLN A 306 22.46 -13.64 17.25
C GLN A 306 21.40 -12.90 16.43
N ILE A 307 21.33 -11.59 16.65
CA ILE A 307 20.51 -10.68 15.85
C ILE A 307 21.44 -9.60 15.31
N ALA A 308 21.45 -9.43 14.00
CA ALA A 308 22.05 -8.27 13.35
C ALA A 308 20.98 -7.16 13.24
N TYR A 309 21.39 -5.90 13.37
CA TYR A 309 20.49 -4.75 13.27
C TYR A 309 21.24 -3.53 12.73
N TYR A 310 20.50 -2.53 12.26
CA TYR A 310 21.05 -1.24 11.87
C TYR A 310 20.89 -0.25 13.05
N SER A 311 21.95 0.47 13.40
CA SER A 311 21.91 1.53 14.41
C SER A 311 22.06 2.90 13.74
N LYS A 312 21.05 3.76 13.83
CA LYS A 312 21.07 5.04 13.10
C LYS A 312 22.04 6.05 13.71
N LYS A 313 22.00 6.23 15.04
CA LYS A 313 22.92 7.15 15.74
C LYS A 313 24.29 6.50 15.98
N GLY A 314 24.34 5.18 16.17
CA GLY A 314 25.58 4.42 16.32
C GLY A 314 26.33 4.19 15.00
N GLY A 315 25.64 4.26 13.86
CA GLY A 315 26.18 4.07 12.52
C GLY A 315 26.32 2.60 12.12
N GLY A 316 25.85 2.25 10.92
CA GLY A 316 26.06 0.96 10.29
C GLY A 316 25.40 -0.25 10.96
N ILE A 317 25.95 -1.43 10.68
CA ILE A 317 25.40 -2.73 11.07
C ILE A 317 26.05 -3.17 12.39
N TRP A 318 25.22 -3.64 13.32
CA TRP A 318 25.61 -4.16 14.63
C TRP A 318 25.09 -5.57 14.82
N VAL A 319 25.73 -6.34 15.71
CA VAL A 319 25.33 -7.70 16.07
C VAL A 319 25.27 -7.84 17.58
N ILE A 320 24.20 -8.44 18.09
CA ILE A 320 23.97 -8.70 19.52
C ILE A 320 23.52 -10.15 19.74
N PRO A 321 23.86 -10.81 20.86
CA PRO A 321 23.30 -12.12 21.20
C PRO A 321 21.78 -12.05 21.36
N ALA A 322 21.05 -13.05 20.86
CA ALA A 322 19.58 -13.04 20.81
C ALA A 322 18.90 -13.08 22.20
N LEU A 323 19.64 -13.45 23.24
CA LEU A 323 19.19 -13.46 24.65
C LEU A 323 19.65 -12.22 25.44
N GLY A 324 20.23 -11.24 24.76
CA GLY A 324 20.85 -10.06 25.38
C GLY A 324 22.34 -10.23 25.65
N GLY A 325 23.03 -9.11 25.84
CA GLY A 325 24.48 -9.06 26.05
C GLY A 325 25.09 -7.81 25.42
N SER A 326 26.41 -7.79 25.26
CA SER A 326 27.11 -6.66 24.64
C SER A 326 26.97 -6.68 23.12
N PRO A 327 26.46 -5.61 22.48
CA PRO A 327 26.48 -5.49 21.04
C PRO A 327 27.90 -5.22 20.52
N ARG A 328 28.18 -5.62 19.29
CA ARG A 328 29.42 -5.26 18.57
C ARG A 328 29.10 -4.65 17.21
N GLN A 329 29.82 -3.61 16.84
CA GLN A 329 29.73 -3.03 15.50
C GLN A 329 30.39 -3.96 14.49
N LEU A 330 29.73 -4.15 13.36
CA LEU A 330 30.21 -4.95 12.24
C LEU A 330 30.65 -4.06 11.07
N THR A 331 29.90 -2.99 10.80
CA THR A 331 30.21 -1.97 9.80
C THR A 331 29.88 -0.58 10.35
N ASP A 332 30.52 0.46 9.79
CA ASP A 332 30.27 1.87 10.10
C ASP A 332 29.24 2.52 9.16
N PHE A 333 28.81 1.82 8.10
CA PHE A 333 27.78 2.26 7.16
C PHE A 333 26.79 1.16 6.79
N GLY A 334 25.70 1.57 6.14
CA GLY A 334 24.69 0.68 5.56
C GLY A 334 23.56 0.26 6.50
N GLY A 335 22.53 -0.35 5.92
CA GLY A 335 21.33 -0.81 6.62
C GLY A 335 20.69 -2.04 5.97
N SER A 336 19.58 -2.51 6.55
CA SER A 336 18.84 -3.72 6.18
C SER A 336 19.70 -5.00 6.16
N PRO A 337 20.35 -5.38 7.29
CA PRO A 337 21.16 -6.61 7.34
C PRO A 337 20.32 -7.84 6.99
N LYS A 338 20.90 -8.79 6.24
CA LYS A 338 20.38 -10.17 6.08
C LYS A 338 21.51 -11.18 6.12
N TRP A 339 21.36 -12.19 6.98
CA TRP A 339 22.28 -13.31 7.09
C TRP A 339 22.19 -14.23 5.87
N SER A 340 23.33 -14.76 5.44
CA SER A 340 23.38 -15.94 4.56
C SER A 340 22.84 -17.16 5.31
N TYR A 341 22.31 -18.16 4.59
CA TYR A 341 21.70 -19.36 5.20
C TYR A 341 22.69 -20.19 6.03
N ASP A 342 23.97 -20.18 5.67
CA ASP A 342 25.06 -20.81 6.43
C ASP A 342 25.56 -19.97 7.62
N GLY A 343 25.09 -18.71 7.75
CA GLY A 343 25.45 -17.78 8.82
C GLY A 343 26.85 -17.16 8.70
N THR A 344 27.57 -17.40 7.59
CA THR A 344 28.96 -16.95 7.44
C THR A 344 29.07 -15.49 6.96
N MET A 345 28.02 -14.96 6.33
CA MET A 345 28.01 -13.64 5.69
C MET A 345 26.76 -12.85 6.06
N ILE A 346 26.86 -11.51 6.00
CA ILE A 346 25.73 -10.59 6.10
C ILE A 346 25.72 -9.70 4.86
N ALA A 347 24.59 -9.66 4.14
CA ALA A 347 24.33 -8.73 3.05
C ALA A 347 23.59 -7.50 3.59
N PHE A 348 23.84 -6.33 3.01
CA PHE A 348 23.23 -5.07 3.40
C PHE A 348 23.27 -4.06 2.24
N ASN A 349 22.48 -2.99 2.33
CA ASN A 349 22.51 -1.89 1.35
C ASN A 349 23.30 -0.68 1.89
N SER A 350 24.00 0.05 1.03
CA SER A 350 24.94 1.12 1.43
C SER A 350 24.26 2.35 2.03
N ASP A 351 23.13 2.78 1.46
CA ASP A 351 22.37 3.90 2.02
C ASP A 351 21.55 3.40 3.19
N SER A 352 21.77 3.96 4.37
CA SER A 352 21.08 3.52 5.56
C SER A 352 19.72 4.21 5.65
N ASN A 353 18.71 3.66 4.94
CA ASN A 353 17.36 4.24 4.95
C ASN A 353 16.42 3.54 5.95
N PRO A 354 16.27 4.05 7.18
CA PRO A 354 15.26 3.58 8.11
C PRO A 354 13.88 4.23 7.89
N ASP A 355 13.66 5.10 6.87
CA ASP A 355 12.41 5.88 6.77
C ASP A 355 11.16 4.99 6.81
N LEU A 356 10.42 5.11 7.92
CA LEU A 356 9.21 4.37 8.27
C LEU A 356 7.97 4.86 7.47
N GLY A 357 8.19 5.40 6.26
CA GLY A 357 7.14 6.06 5.46
C GLY A 357 7.58 6.92 4.26
N SER A 358 8.84 6.86 3.81
CA SER A 358 9.28 7.49 2.55
C SER A 358 10.03 6.51 1.67
N GLY A 359 9.75 6.54 0.36
CA GLY A 359 10.67 5.97 -0.63
C GLY A 359 11.89 6.87 -0.78
N ASN A 360 13.08 6.29 -0.76
CA ASN A 360 14.31 6.99 -1.10
C ASN A 360 14.42 7.11 -2.63
N VAL A 361 15.10 8.13 -3.13
CA VAL A 361 15.52 8.20 -4.54
C VAL A 361 17.01 8.43 -4.47
N GLY A 362 17.80 7.43 -4.85
CA GLY A 362 19.23 7.47 -4.53
C GLY A 362 20.05 6.36 -5.16
N SER A 363 21.33 6.42 -4.85
CA SER A 363 22.45 5.67 -5.41
C SER A 363 22.88 4.51 -4.50
N SER A 364 21.94 3.86 -3.81
CA SER A 364 22.29 2.74 -2.92
C SER A 364 22.84 1.55 -3.70
N THR A 365 23.75 0.79 -3.10
CA THR A 365 24.31 -0.45 -3.65
C THR A 365 24.28 -1.57 -2.61
N ILE A 366 24.34 -2.82 -3.07
CA ILE A 366 24.40 -4.00 -2.21
C ILE A 366 25.86 -4.34 -1.88
N TRP A 367 26.09 -4.66 -0.61
CA TRP A 367 27.37 -5.04 -0.02
C TRP A 367 27.23 -6.33 0.77
N VAL A 368 28.35 -7.01 1.00
CA VAL A 368 28.45 -8.17 1.88
C VAL A 368 29.64 -8.05 2.81
N VAL A 369 29.55 -8.61 4.02
CA VAL A 369 30.63 -8.65 5.02
C VAL A 369 30.64 -10.01 5.74
N PRO A 370 31.80 -10.57 6.11
CA PRO A 370 31.85 -11.76 6.95
C PRO A 370 31.16 -11.51 8.30
N SER A 371 30.36 -12.47 8.77
CA SER A 371 29.57 -12.29 10.00
C SER A 371 30.46 -12.08 11.23
N GLN A 372 31.67 -12.63 11.26
CA GLN A 372 32.63 -12.46 12.36
C GLN A 372 33.41 -11.13 12.32
N GLY A 373 33.17 -10.28 11.31
CA GLY A 373 33.93 -9.05 11.07
C GLY A 373 34.97 -9.21 9.96
N GLY A 374 35.42 -8.07 9.43
CA GLY A 374 36.33 -7.99 8.28
C GLY A 374 35.96 -6.84 7.36
N THR A 375 36.60 -6.77 6.19
CA THR A 375 36.35 -5.70 5.22
C THR A 375 35.07 -5.96 4.42
N PRO A 376 34.09 -5.03 4.41
CA PRO A 376 32.93 -5.13 3.53
C PRO A 376 33.31 -5.10 2.05
N ARG A 377 32.59 -5.85 1.23
CA ARG A 377 32.78 -5.91 -0.23
C ARG A 377 31.50 -5.54 -0.96
N GLN A 378 31.62 -4.61 -1.90
CA GLN A 378 30.53 -4.22 -2.78
C GLN A 378 30.21 -5.35 -3.77
N VAL A 379 28.91 -5.58 -4.00
CA VAL A 379 28.39 -6.60 -4.93
C VAL A 379 27.84 -5.95 -6.19
N THR A 380 27.04 -4.90 -6.06
CA THR A 380 26.42 -4.19 -7.20
C THR A 380 27.04 -2.82 -7.42
N GLN A 381 26.99 -2.29 -8.64
CA GLN A 381 27.57 -0.99 -8.99
C GLN A 381 26.49 0.10 -9.15
N LEU A 382 26.88 1.34 -8.94
CA LEU A 382 26.01 2.49 -9.18
C LEU A 382 25.50 2.52 -10.62
N GLY A 383 24.19 2.68 -10.79
CA GLY A 383 23.54 2.74 -12.10
C GLY A 383 23.49 1.40 -12.86
N SER A 384 23.90 0.29 -12.24
CA SER A 384 23.79 -1.06 -12.82
C SER A 384 23.29 -2.09 -11.78
N PRO A 385 21.97 -2.39 -11.76
CA PRO A 385 20.91 -1.81 -12.59
C PRO A 385 20.67 -0.31 -12.31
N PRO A 386 19.94 0.42 -13.17
CA PRO A 386 19.62 1.82 -12.90
C PRO A 386 18.91 2.00 -11.55
N GLY A 387 19.21 3.09 -10.84
CA GLY A 387 18.58 3.44 -9.56
C GLY A 387 19.36 2.95 -8.33
N GLY A 388 18.68 2.95 -7.19
CA GLY A 388 19.25 2.52 -5.92
C GLY A 388 18.86 1.09 -5.57
N HIS A 389 19.79 0.32 -5.03
CA HIS A 389 19.58 -1.10 -4.69
C HIS A 389 19.31 -1.25 -3.20
N PHE A 390 18.18 -1.87 -2.84
CA PHE A 390 17.72 -1.97 -1.46
C PHE A 390 17.17 -3.36 -1.12
N GLY A 391 17.10 -3.65 0.18
CA GLY A 391 16.46 -4.85 0.72
C GLY A 391 17.05 -6.17 0.19
N PRO A 392 18.38 -6.40 0.31
CA PRO A 392 18.98 -7.62 -0.18
C PRO A 392 18.44 -8.83 0.59
N THR A 393 18.23 -9.96 -0.08
CA THR A 393 17.94 -11.27 0.54
C THR A 393 18.78 -12.35 -0.14
N TRP A 394 19.30 -13.30 0.64
CA TRP A 394 20.04 -14.44 0.10
C TRP A 394 19.08 -15.45 -0.54
N ALA A 395 19.52 -16.04 -1.64
CA ALA A 395 18.94 -17.29 -2.12
C ALA A 395 19.35 -18.45 -1.18
N PRO A 396 18.52 -19.51 -1.03
CA PRO A 396 18.82 -20.66 -0.15
C PRO A 396 20.13 -21.37 -0.45
N ASP A 397 20.59 -21.33 -1.70
CA ASP A 397 21.87 -21.90 -2.13
C ASP A 397 23.11 -21.08 -1.69
N GLY A 398 22.90 -19.86 -1.18
CA GLY A 398 23.96 -18.93 -0.80
C GLY A 398 24.76 -18.34 -1.97
N GLN A 399 24.38 -18.60 -3.23
CA GLN A 399 25.13 -18.17 -4.41
C GLN A 399 24.65 -16.84 -5.00
N ARG A 400 23.42 -16.45 -4.69
CA ARG A 400 22.75 -15.27 -5.24
C ARG A 400 22.13 -14.40 -4.16
N ILE A 401 22.01 -13.12 -4.50
CA ILE A 401 21.29 -12.11 -3.72
C ILE A 401 20.19 -11.51 -4.60
N VAL A 402 18.97 -11.46 -4.07
CA VAL A 402 17.84 -10.74 -4.67
C VAL A 402 17.65 -9.41 -3.96
N PHE A 403 17.31 -8.37 -4.70
CA PHE A 403 17.11 -7.02 -4.18
C PHE A 403 16.10 -6.27 -5.05
N ILE A 404 15.66 -5.09 -4.59
CA ILE A 404 14.84 -4.18 -5.39
C ILE A 404 15.70 -3.06 -5.98
N ASP A 405 15.43 -2.70 -7.24
CA ASP A 405 15.84 -1.38 -7.74
C ASP A 405 14.78 -0.34 -7.36
N LEU A 406 15.22 0.82 -6.91
CA LEU A 406 14.35 1.94 -6.58
C LEU A 406 14.75 3.13 -7.44
N ASN A 407 13.94 3.35 -8.47
CA ASN A 407 14.00 4.53 -9.33
C ASN A 407 12.84 5.48 -9.01
N PHE A 408 12.92 6.71 -9.51
CA PHE A 408 11.80 7.65 -9.38
C PHE A 408 10.53 7.12 -10.08
N SER A 409 10.72 6.51 -11.25
CA SER A 409 9.65 6.07 -12.16
C SER A 409 9.30 4.59 -12.10
N SER A 410 10.21 3.75 -11.61
CA SER A 410 10.03 2.30 -11.60
C SER A 410 10.63 1.65 -10.36
N GLN A 411 10.15 0.46 -10.06
CA GLN A 411 10.70 -0.42 -9.05
C GLN A 411 10.53 -1.85 -9.55
N GLY A 412 11.56 -2.66 -9.41
CA GLY A 412 11.59 -4.03 -9.89
C GLY A 412 12.48 -4.91 -9.04
N LEU A 413 12.38 -6.22 -9.28
CA LEU A 413 13.20 -7.22 -8.60
C LEU A 413 14.39 -7.60 -9.48
N TRP A 414 15.56 -7.69 -8.84
CA TRP A 414 16.81 -8.05 -9.48
C TRP A 414 17.52 -9.13 -8.69
N SER A 415 18.30 -9.94 -9.40
CA SER A 415 19.17 -10.96 -8.81
C SER A 415 20.58 -10.80 -9.33
N VAL A 416 21.56 -10.96 -8.46
CA VAL A 416 22.99 -10.91 -8.78
C VAL A 416 23.71 -12.07 -8.11
N SER A 417 24.76 -12.59 -8.73
CA SER A 417 25.65 -13.53 -8.04
C SER A 417 26.36 -12.82 -6.88
N VAL A 418 26.76 -13.57 -5.86
CA VAL A 418 27.50 -13.02 -4.71
C VAL A 418 28.85 -12.41 -5.15
N SER A 419 29.45 -12.87 -6.24
CA SER A 419 30.66 -12.28 -6.82
C SER A 419 30.41 -10.96 -7.56
N GLY A 420 29.15 -10.52 -7.70
CA GLY A 420 28.78 -9.28 -8.40
C GLY A 420 28.63 -9.44 -9.91
N THR A 421 28.55 -10.69 -10.39
CA THR A 421 28.38 -11.03 -11.81
C THR A 421 26.95 -11.52 -12.09
N ASP A 422 26.63 -11.75 -13.37
CA ASP A 422 25.38 -12.41 -13.77
C ASP A 422 24.11 -11.74 -13.21
N LEU A 423 24.09 -10.42 -13.34
CA LEU A 423 22.96 -9.55 -12.98
C LEU A 423 21.76 -9.85 -13.89
N ARG A 424 20.60 -10.12 -13.30
CA ARG A 424 19.36 -10.48 -13.99
C ARG A 424 18.18 -9.70 -13.42
N GLN A 425 17.35 -9.16 -14.30
CA GLN A 425 16.05 -8.66 -13.90
C GLN A 425 15.10 -9.86 -13.72
N LEU A 426 14.48 -9.95 -12.55
CA LEU A 426 13.37 -10.87 -12.31
C LEU A 426 12.11 -10.14 -12.75
N THR A 427 11.81 -10.20 -14.06
CA THR A 427 10.72 -9.46 -14.67
C THR A 427 9.39 -9.80 -13.99
N LEU A 428 8.80 -8.82 -13.32
CA LEU A 428 7.40 -8.84 -12.93
C LEU A 428 6.59 -8.01 -13.95
N PRO A 429 5.43 -8.49 -14.40
CA PRO A 429 4.56 -7.71 -15.29
C PRO A 429 4.27 -6.29 -14.75
N PRO A 430 4.15 -5.27 -15.62
CA PRO A 430 3.88 -3.87 -15.21
C PRO A 430 2.61 -3.67 -14.36
N ALA A 431 1.71 -4.66 -14.33
CA ALA A 431 0.47 -4.63 -13.57
C ALA A 431 0.65 -4.73 -12.05
N PHE A 432 1.81 -5.18 -11.55
CA PHE A 432 2.06 -5.42 -10.12
C PHE A 432 2.40 -4.18 -9.30
N GLY A 433 2.56 -3.00 -9.94
CA GLY A 433 2.86 -1.76 -9.24
C GLY A 433 4.25 -1.78 -8.57
N LYS A 434 4.40 -1.11 -7.43
CA LYS A 434 5.65 -1.06 -6.66
C LYS A 434 5.73 -2.28 -5.74
N VAL A 435 6.78 -3.09 -5.88
CA VAL A 435 7.05 -4.29 -5.06
C VAL A 435 8.20 -4.06 -4.09
N ALA A 436 8.10 -4.53 -2.84
CA ALA A 436 9.20 -4.39 -1.87
C ALA A 436 9.38 -5.62 -0.95
N HIS A 437 10.50 -5.59 -0.23
CA HIS A 437 10.92 -6.58 0.78
C HIS A 437 10.85 -8.05 0.31
N PRO A 438 11.52 -8.42 -0.79
CA PRO A 438 11.54 -9.80 -1.24
C PRO A 438 12.20 -10.73 -0.22
N ILE A 439 11.65 -11.92 -0.02
CA ILE A 439 12.23 -12.97 0.81
C ILE A 439 11.93 -14.37 0.23
N PHE A 440 12.95 -15.22 0.16
CA PHE A 440 12.78 -16.60 -0.30
C PHE A 440 12.06 -17.46 0.74
N SER A 441 11.24 -18.40 0.27
CA SER A 441 10.84 -19.53 1.11
C SER A 441 12.06 -20.40 1.43
N PRO A 442 12.11 -21.06 2.61
CA PRO A 442 13.26 -21.88 3.00
C PRO A 442 13.57 -23.03 2.03
N ASP A 443 12.54 -23.53 1.33
CA ASP A 443 12.67 -24.59 0.32
C ASP A 443 13.09 -24.07 -1.07
N GLY A 444 13.25 -22.75 -1.24
CA GLY A 444 13.66 -22.10 -2.50
C GLY A 444 12.63 -22.15 -3.63
N ARG A 445 11.37 -22.50 -3.34
CA ARG A 445 10.32 -22.63 -4.35
C ARG A 445 9.48 -21.36 -4.57
N TYR A 446 9.51 -20.44 -3.62
CA TYR A 446 8.75 -19.19 -3.67
C TYR A 446 9.61 -17.98 -3.30
N LEU A 447 9.28 -16.85 -3.90
CA LEU A 447 9.69 -15.52 -3.47
C LEU A 447 8.46 -14.77 -2.95
N TYR A 448 8.43 -14.46 -1.66
CA TYR A 448 7.41 -13.62 -1.05
C TYR A 448 7.81 -12.16 -1.14
N PHE A 449 6.85 -11.27 -1.41
CA PHE A 449 7.07 -9.82 -1.41
C PHE A 449 5.77 -9.07 -1.09
N ASP A 450 5.90 -7.82 -0.68
CA ASP A 450 4.75 -6.92 -0.50
C ASP A 450 4.51 -6.09 -1.77
N ALA A 451 3.23 -5.88 -2.07
CA ALA A 451 2.74 -5.10 -3.20
C ALA A 451 1.57 -4.21 -2.74
N GLY A 452 1.91 -3.08 -2.11
CA GLY A 452 0.91 -2.18 -1.50
C GLY A 452 0.21 -2.82 -0.29
N PRO A 453 -1.11 -3.11 -0.34
CA PRO A 453 -1.83 -3.77 0.74
C PRO A 453 -1.71 -5.31 0.69
N ALA A 454 -1.09 -5.88 -0.34
CA ALA A 454 -1.04 -7.32 -0.54
C ALA A 454 0.33 -7.93 -0.17
N ILE A 455 0.28 -9.20 0.25
CA ILE A 455 1.46 -10.10 0.23
C ILE A 455 1.24 -11.09 -0.89
N GLU A 456 2.24 -11.25 -1.73
CA GLU A 456 2.19 -12.15 -2.88
C GLU A 456 3.35 -13.16 -2.84
N ALA A 457 3.11 -14.32 -3.43
CA ALA A 457 4.07 -15.42 -3.55
C ALA A 457 4.32 -15.70 -5.03
N LEU A 458 5.53 -15.44 -5.51
CA LEU A 458 5.94 -15.79 -6.86
C LEU A 458 6.59 -17.18 -6.88
N PRO A 459 6.06 -18.16 -7.63
CA PRO A 459 6.73 -19.43 -7.82
C PRO A 459 8.01 -19.23 -8.64
N ILE A 460 9.10 -19.80 -8.17
CA ILE A 460 10.43 -19.65 -8.78
C ILE A 460 11.12 -21.00 -8.93
N ALA A 461 12.00 -21.10 -9.92
CA ALA A 461 12.86 -22.25 -10.10
C ALA A 461 13.99 -22.24 -9.05
N ALA A 462 14.13 -23.30 -8.27
CA ALA A 462 15.07 -23.36 -7.15
C ALA A 462 16.55 -23.22 -7.55
N ASP A 463 16.90 -23.56 -8.80
CA ASP A 463 18.26 -23.52 -9.33
C ASP A 463 18.66 -22.17 -9.93
N THR A 464 17.70 -21.47 -10.52
CA THR A 464 17.94 -20.25 -11.31
C THR A 464 17.32 -19.00 -10.70
N GLY A 465 16.40 -19.17 -9.74
CA GLY A 465 15.54 -18.11 -9.20
C GLY A 465 14.56 -17.53 -10.22
N ALA A 466 14.45 -18.14 -11.41
CA ALA A 466 13.63 -17.62 -12.48
C ALA A 466 12.13 -17.77 -12.17
N PRO A 467 11.28 -16.78 -12.47
CA PRO A 467 9.84 -16.90 -12.35
C PRO A 467 9.29 -18.10 -13.13
N LEU A 468 8.47 -18.94 -12.49
CA LEU A 468 7.80 -20.09 -13.11
C LEU A 468 6.35 -19.80 -13.51
N GLY A 469 5.82 -18.64 -13.14
CA GLY A 469 4.44 -18.24 -13.40
C GLY A 469 4.15 -16.86 -12.81
N GLU A 470 2.86 -16.54 -12.69
CA GLU A 470 2.40 -15.29 -12.08
C GLU A 470 2.41 -15.39 -10.54
N PRO A 471 2.65 -14.26 -9.84
CA PRO A 471 2.45 -14.18 -8.40
C PRO A 471 1.04 -14.58 -7.95
N VAL A 472 0.98 -15.27 -6.81
CA VAL A 472 -0.27 -15.64 -6.14
C VAL A 472 -0.44 -14.77 -4.90
N LYS A 473 -1.54 -14.01 -4.84
CA LYS A 473 -1.89 -13.21 -3.67
C LYS A 473 -2.24 -14.11 -2.49
N LEU A 474 -1.52 -13.95 -1.38
CA LEU A 474 -1.76 -14.67 -0.13
C LEU A 474 -2.75 -13.94 0.78
N THR A 475 -2.62 -12.62 0.90
CA THR A 475 -3.53 -11.78 1.69
C THR A 475 -3.61 -10.36 1.14
N ASP A 476 -4.64 -9.63 1.56
CA ASP A 476 -4.86 -8.21 1.30
C ASP A 476 -5.37 -7.54 2.58
N VAL A 477 -4.63 -6.56 3.10
CA VAL A 477 -4.97 -5.85 4.35
C VAL A 477 -5.86 -4.63 4.12
N GLY A 478 -6.38 -4.43 2.90
CA GLY A 478 -7.30 -3.36 2.56
C GLY A 478 -6.66 -1.98 2.65
N ALA A 479 -7.19 -1.12 3.53
CA ALA A 479 -6.74 0.26 3.67
C ALA A 479 -5.41 0.40 4.44
N SER A 480 -4.80 -0.67 4.96
CA SER A 480 -3.47 -0.61 5.57
C SER A 480 -2.36 -0.85 4.55
N VAL A 481 -1.10 -0.64 4.93
CA VAL A 481 0.06 -1.05 4.11
C VAL A 481 0.77 -2.19 4.82
N VAL A 482 1.17 -3.20 4.06
CA VAL A 482 2.10 -4.22 4.53
C VAL A 482 3.51 -3.70 4.34
N GLN A 483 4.35 -3.83 5.36
CA GLN A 483 5.78 -3.58 5.24
C GLN A 483 6.57 -4.69 5.91
N SER A 484 7.68 -5.06 5.25
CA SER A 484 8.70 -5.99 5.76
C SER A 484 8.13 -7.36 6.07
N ILE A 485 8.52 -8.36 5.28
CA ILE A 485 8.08 -9.74 5.46
C ILE A 485 9.26 -10.56 6.01
N SER A 486 8.95 -11.51 6.88
CA SER A 486 9.88 -12.54 7.36
C SER A 486 9.20 -13.90 7.36
N VAL A 487 9.96 -14.96 7.06
CA VAL A 487 9.49 -16.34 7.03
C VAL A 487 10.20 -17.18 8.10
N SER A 488 9.49 -18.11 8.74
CA SER A 488 10.11 -19.10 9.64
C SER A 488 10.98 -20.10 8.87
N GLY A 489 11.95 -20.73 9.55
CA GLY A 489 12.85 -21.69 8.92
C GLY A 489 12.16 -22.94 8.36
N ASP A 490 10.98 -23.29 8.87
CA ASP A 490 10.15 -24.38 8.35
C ASP A 490 9.20 -23.97 7.22
N GLY A 491 9.15 -22.67 6.87
CA GLY A 491 8.31 -22.12 5.81
C GLY A 491 6.82 -22.03 6.15
N LYS A 492 6.42 -22.33 7.40
CA LYS A 492 5.01 -22.38 7.80
C LYS A 492 4.47 -21.08 8.36
N ARG A 493 5.33 -20.10 8.65
CA ARG A 493 4.91 -18.81 9.22
C ARG A 493 5.49 -17.65 8.45
N LEU A 494 4.68 -16.62 8.24
CA LEU A 494 5.11 -15.30 7.82
C LEU A 494 4.80 -14.28 8.90
N ALA A 495 5.76 -13.43 9.24
CA ALA A 495 5.54 -12.24 10.05
C ALA A 495 5.66 -10.98 9.18
N TYR A 496 4.80 -9.99 9.44
CA TYR A 496 4.82 -8.72 8.73
C TYR A 496 4.30 -7.58 9.59
N SER A 497 4.69 -6.34 9.28
CA SER A 497 4.12 -5.15 9.90
C SER A 497 2.94 -4.64 9.08
N MET A 498 1.83 -4.35 9.74
CA MET A 498 0.69 -3.67 9.13
C MET A 498 0.62 -2.24 9.66
N GLN A 499 0.73 -1.27 8.76
CA GLN A 499 0.88 0.14 9.10
C GLN A 499 -0.26 1.01 8.59
N THR A 500 -0.66 1.96 9.43
CA THR A 500 -1.59 3.04 9.12
C THR A 500 -0.87 4.37 9.26
N MET A 501 -1.18 5.31 8.37
CA MET A 501 -0.59 6.65 8.39
C MET A 501 -1.73 7.66 8.36
N THR A 502 -1.81 8.50 9.39
CA THR A 502 -2.63 9.71 9.38
C THR A 502 -1.80 10.80 8.74
N SER A 503 -2.27 11.44 7.67
CA SER A 503 -1.53 12.51 6.98
C SER A 503 -2.46 13.64 6.57
N ASN A 504 -2.15 14.83 7.08
CA ASN A 504 -2.98 16.01 6.91
C ASN A 504 -2.15 17.26 6.62
N ILE A 505 -2.81 18.26 6.05
CA ILE A 505 -2.23 19.60 5.94
C ILE A 505 -2.33 20.27 7.30
N TRP A 506 -1.20 20.76 7.78
CA TRP A 506 -1.08 21.58 8.98
C TRP A 506 -0.56 22.95 8.61
N SER A 507 -0.77 23.90 9.50
CA SER A 507 -0.29 25.26 9.35
C SER A 507 0.25 25.82 10.65
N ILE A 508 1.15 26.79 10.52
CA ILE A 508 1.69 27.57 11.62
C ILE A 508 1.72 29.05 11.21
N ALA A 509 1.27 29.92 12.11
CA ALA A 509 1.41 31.35 11.94
C ALA A 509 2.87 31.77 12.14
N VAL A 510 3.35 32.70 11.33
CA VAL A 510 4.72 33.24 11.42
C VAL A 510 4.73 34.75 11.35
N ALA A 511 5.68 35.39 12.03
CA ALA A 511 5.87 36.84 11.96
C ALA A 511 6.46 37.23 10.58
N PRO A 512 5.80 38.11 9.78
CA PRO A 512 6.22 38.37 8.39
C PRO A 512 7.66 38.84 8.20
N LYS A 513 8.22 39.58 9.17
CA LYS A 513 9.57 40.14 9.08
C LYS A 513 10.66 39.14 9.49
N THR A 514 10.44 38.43 10.59
CA THR A 514 11.46 37.54 11.19
C THR A 514 11.31 36.10 10.74
N ALA A 515 10.16 35.75 10.15
CA ALA A 515 9.78 34.39 9.81
C ALA A 515 9.82 33.43 11.03
N GLU A 516 9.56 33.95 12.22
CA GLU A 516 9.51 33.15 13.44
C GLU A 516 8.11 32.63 13.70
N ALA A 517 8.00 31.44 14.30
CA ALA A 517 6.73 30.91 14.76
C ALA A 517 6.03 31.92 15.70
N ALA A 518 4.82 32.31 15.35
CA ALA A 518 3.98 33.26 16.09
C ALA A 518 2.81 32.56 16.81
N GLY A 519 2.84 31.22 16.88
CA GLY A 519 1.81 30.40 17.50
C GLY A 519 2.13 28.91 17.39
N THR A 520 1.18 28.07 17.79
CA THR A 520 1.31 26.61 17.68
C THR A 520 0.77 26.09 16.34
N PRO A 521 1.32 25.00 15.82
CA PRO A 521 0.73 24.29 14.68
C PRO A 521 -0.75 23.95 14.87
N PHE A 522 -1.53 24.03 13.80
CA PHE A 522 -2.94 23.60 13.77
C PHE A 522 -3.28 22.89 12.44
N PRO A 523 -4.20 21.92 12.45
CA PRO A 523 -4.61 21.22 11.23
C PRO A 523 -5.49 22.12 10.34
N ILE A 524 -5.20 22.14 9.03
CA ILE A 524 -6.06 22.66 7.96
C ILE A 524 -7.01 21.54 7.48
N THR A 525 -6.52 20.31 7.41
CA THR A 525 -7.33 19.11 7.13
C THR A 525 -7.26 18.13 8.30
N ASN A 526 -8.27 17.27 8.48
CA ASN A 526 -8.34 16.35 9.63
C ASN A 526 -8.92 14.97 9.28
N GLN A 527 -8.72 14.51 8.05
CA GLN A 527 -9.24 13.23 7.59
C GLN A 527 -8.35 12.06 8.09
N THR A 528 -8.94 10.89 8.30
CA THR A 528 -8.28 9.71 8.89
C THR A 528 -8.01 8.57 7.91
N GLY A 529 -8.64 8.57 6.73
CA GLY A 529 -8.53 7.51 5.72
C GLY A 529 -7.81 7.92 4.43
N THR A 530 -7.45 9.19 4.32
CA THR A 530 -6.79 9.81 3.15
C THR A 530 -5.47 10.42 3.59
N ARG A 531 -4.60 10.65 2.61
CA ARG A 531 -3.37 11.41 2.80
C ARG A 531 -3.52 12.76 2.10
N ASN A 532 -3.48 13.84 2.86
CA ASN A 532 -3.46 15.20 2.32
C ASN A 532 -2.05 15.76 2.38
N ASN A 533 -1.48 16.17 1.24
CA ASN A 533 -0.13 16.69 1.18
C ASN A 533 0.10 17.68 0.03
N GLN A 534 1.35 18.13 -0.12
CA GLN A 534 1.78 19.11 -1.13
C GLN A 534 0.90 20.38 -1.19
N PRO A 535 0.69 21.06 -0.05
CA PRO A 535 -0.07 22.30 -0.02
C PRO A 535 0.65 23.40 -0.81
N VAL A 536 -0.12 24.24 -1.50
CA VAL A 536 0.38 25.45 -2.16
C VAL A 536 -0.68 26.56 -2.09
N PHE A 537 -0.30 27.72 -1.55
CA PHE A 537 -1.16 28.89 -1.50
C PHE A 537 -1.38 29.50 -2.89
N SER A 538 -2.57 30.02 -3.14
CA SER A 538 -2.86 30.87 -4.31
C SER A 538 -2.02 32.14 -4.27
N PRO A 539 -1.77 32.81 -5.42
CA PRO A 539 -0.96 34.03 -5.47
C PRO A 539 -1.49 35.17 -4.58
N ASP A 540 -2.81 35.24 -4.38
CA ASP A 540 -3.46 36.21 -3.49
C ASP A 540 -3.51 35.76 -2.01
N GLY A 541 -3.07 34.53 -1.72
CA GLY A 541 -3.05 33.93 -0.39
C GLY A 541 -4.43 33.56 0.18
N ARG A 542 -5.51 33.67 -0.60
CA ARG A 542 -6.88 33.39 -0.11
C ARG A 542 -7.27 31.92 -0.16
N LYS A 543 -6.60 31.13 -1.01
CA LYS A 543 -6.90 29.71 -1.23
C LYS A 543 -5.65 28.86 -1.04
N ILE A 544 -5.88 27.58 -0.80
CA ILE A 544 -4.84 26.56 -0.73
C ILE A 544 -5.24 25.39 -1.62
N ALA A 545 -4.37 25.03 -2.54
CA ALA A 545 -4.49 23.80 -3.31
C ALA A 545 -3.63 22.72 -2.64
N PHE A 546 -4.10 21.49 -2.63
CA PHE A 546 -3.38 20.35 -2.07
C PHE A 546 -3.78 19.07 -2.81
N MET A 547 -2.97 18.03 -2.61
CA MET A 547 -3.27 16.70 -3.13
C MET A 547 -3.96 15.89 -2.04
N GLU A 548 -5.08 15.25 -2.39
CA GLU A 548 -5.71 14.22 -1.57
C GLU A 548 -5.46 12.86 -2.23
N PHE A 549 -4.88 11.94 -1.48
CA PHE A 549 -4.67 10.56 -1.90
C PHE A 549 -5.57 9.64 -1.07
N LEU A 550 -6.59 9.09 -1.72
CA LEU A 550 -7.41 8.03 -1.17
C LEU A 550 -6.77 6.67 -1.50
N ARG A 551 -6.60 5.83 -0.49
CA ARG A 551 -6.02 4.49 -0.69
C ARG A 551 -6.91 3.65 -1.61
N GLY A 552 -6.30 3.01 -2.60
CA GLY A 552 -7.02 2.27 -3.65
C GLY A 552 -7.54 3.13 -4.81
N ALA A 553 -7.33 4.45 -4.78
CA ALA A 553 -7.66 5.37 -5.87
C ALA A 553 -6.43 6.19 -6.31
N GLY A 554 -6.58 6.93 -7.42
CA GLY A 554 -5.61 7.96 -7.80
C GLY A 554 -5.63 9.11 -6.81
N ALA A 555 -4.52 9.86 -6.71
CA ALA A 555 -4.56 11.15 -6.04
C ALA A 555 -5.27 12.17 -6.94
N ASP A 556 -5.93 13.14 -6.31
CA ASP A 556 -6.60 14.25 -7.00
C ASP A 556 -6.31 15.57 -6.30
N ILE A 557 -6.55 16.67 -7.02
CA ILE A 557 -6.29 18.02 -6.56
C ILE A 557 -7.55 18.58 -5.93
N TRP A 558 -7.38 19.08 -4.72
CA TRP A 558 -8.40 19.78 -3.97
C TRP A 558 -8.00 21.23 -3.76
N VAL A 559 -9.00 22.10 -3.67
CA VAL A 559 -8.83 23.51 -3.33
C VAL A 559 -9.76 23.83 -2.17
N ALA A 560 -9.22 24.50 -1.17
CA ALA A 560 -9.98 25.05 -0.05
C ALA A 560 -9.66 26.54 0.11
N ASP A 561 -10.40 27.22 0.97
CA ASP A 561 -9.95 28.52 1.49
C ASP A 561 -8.67 28.33 2.31
N ALA A 562 -7.86 29.37 2.47
CA ALA A 562 -6.54 29.28 3.11
C ALA A 562 -6.58 28.79 4.58
N ASP A 563 -7.74 28.86 5.23
CA ASP A 563 -7.97 28.31 6.58
C ASP A 563 -8.48 26.85 6.58
N GLY A 564 -8.61 26.23 5.40
CA GLY A 564 -9.08 24.85 5.21
C GLY A 564 -10.57 24.70 5.02
N LYS A 565 -11.35 25.79 5.13
CA LYS A 565 -12.80 25.72 4.92
C LYS A 565 -13.15 25.56 3.44
N ASN A 566 -14.39 25.09 3.22
CA ASN A 566 -14.97 24.93 1.88
C ASN A 566 -14.09 24.12 0.91
N PRO A 567 -13.63 22.92 1.29
CA PRO A 567 -12.83 22.09 0.39
C PRO A 567 -13.68 21.63 -0.80
N VAL A 568 -13.13 21.79 -2.00
CA VAL A 568 -13.76 21.39 -3.26
C VAL A 568 -12.74 20.59 -4.07
N GLN A 569 -13.16 19.42 -4.54
CA GLN A 569 -12.39 18.64 -5.49
C GLN A 569 -12.30 19.39 -6.83
N LEU A 570 -11.07 19.68 -7.28
CA LEU A 570 -10.82 20.40 -8.52
C LEU A 570 -10.78 19.45 -9.72
N THR A 571 -10.08 18.34 -9.57
CA THR A 571 -9.89 17.30 -10.60
C THR A 571 -10.48 15.97 -10.14
N ALA A 572 -10.98 15.17 -11.07
CA ALA A 572 -11.49 13.84 -10.78
C ALA A 572 -11.09 12.88 -11.90
N ASN A 573 -10.08 12.05 -11.64
CA ASN A 573 -9.47 11.13 -12.62
C ASN A 573 -8.85 11.82 -13.86
N PRO A 574 -7.72 11.33 -14.38
CA PRO A 574 -6.90 10.25 -13.82
C PRO A 574 -6.00 10.78 -12.69
N ARG A 575 -5.06 9.99 -12.18
CA ARG A 575 -4.18 10.36 -11.05
C ARG A 575 -3.47 11.71 -11.31
N ASN A 576 -3.75 12.73 -10.49
CA ASN A 576 -3.26 14.10 -10.61
C ASN A 576 -2.43 14.50 -9.38
N LEU A 577 -1.21 15.01 -9.59
CA LEU A 577 -0.20 15.28 -8.56
C LEU A 577 0.38 16.69 -8.69
N ILE A 578 0.98 17.19 -7.60
CA ILE A 578 1.84 18.39 -7.57
C ILE A 578 1.13 19.62 -8.16
N PRO A 579 0.10 20.17 -7.48
CA PRO A 579 -0.55 21.39 -7.94
C PRO A 579 0.41 22.59 -7.91
N ASN A 580 0.29 23.47 -8.91
CA ASN A 580 1.00 24.74 -9.01
C ASN A 580 0.05 25.81 -9.53
N TRP A 581 -0.05 26.95 -8.85
CA TRP A 581 -0.88 28.06 -9.30
C TRP A 581 -0.21 28.81 -10.46
N PHE A 582 -1.03 29.22 -11.43
CA PHE A 582 -0.65 30.27 -12.36
C PHE A 582 -0.70 31.65 -11.70
N PRO A 583 -0.02 32.66 -12.27
CA PRO A 583 -0.02 34.02 -11.73
C PRO A 583 -1.41 34.67 -11.69
N ASP A 584 -2.35 34.20 -12.52
CA ASP A 584 -3.72 34.70 -12.60
C ASP A 584 -4.60 34.30 -11.40
N GLY A 585 -4.18 33.31 -10.61
CA GLY A 585 -4.95 32.78 -9.49
C GLY A 585 -6.22 32.00 -9.88
N ASP A 586 -6.48 31.78 -11.17
CA ASP A 586 -7.60 30.97 -11.66
C ASP A 586 -7.15 29.61 -12.18
N GLN A 587 -5.95 29.52 -12.76
CA GLN A 587 -5.45 28.28 -13.32
C GLN A 587 -4.52 27.54 -12.36
N ILE A 588 -4.59 26.21 -12.36
CA ILE A 588 -3.67 25.31 -11.67
C ILE A 588 -3.04 24.35 -12.69
N ALA A 589 -1.71 24.35 -12.76
CA ALA A 589 -0.93 23.33 -13.44
C ALA A 589 -0.68 22.12 -12.53
N PHE A 590 -0.67 20.93 -13.11
CA PHE A 590 -0.45 19.69 -12.37
C PHE A 590 0.08 18.57 -13.26
N VAL A 591 0.72 17.59 -12.63
CA VAL A 591 1.18 16.37 -13.29
C VAL A 591 0.01 15.38 -13.33
N SER A 592 -0.30 14.82 -14.49
CA SER A 592 -1.42 13.89 -14.69
C SER A 592 -0.94 12.62 -15.37
N PHE A 593 -1.38 11.46 -14.88
CA PHE A 593 -1.14 10.17 -15.51
C PHE A 593 -2.32 9.78 -16.39
N ARG A 594 -2.29 10.12 -17.68
CA ARG A 594 -3.38 9.82 -18.64
C ARG A 594 -2.88 8.81 -19.65
N ASP A 595 -3.71 7.82 -20.00
CA ASP A 595 -3.40 6.86 -21.06
C ASP A 595 -2.02 6.19 -20.93
N LYS A 596 -1.63 5.88 -19.68
CA LYS A 596 -0.33 5.27 -19.31
C LYS A 596 0.90 6.17 -19.55
N HIS A 597 0.71 7.49 -19.58
CA HIS A 597 1.76 8.48 -19.80
C HIS A 597 1.63 9.64 -18.81
N TRP A 598 2.76 10.05 -18.21
CA TRP A 598 2.83 11.19 -17.31
C TRP A 598 3.11 12.48 -18.09
N SER A 599 2.18 13.43 -18.03
CA SER A 599 2.29 14.74 -18.71
C SER A 599 1.78 15.88 -17.82
N VAL A 600 2.10 17.12 -18.16
CA VAL A 600 1.64 18.29 -17.38
C VAL A 600 0.38 18.86 -18.02
N TRP A 601 -0.66 19.02 -17.21
CA TRP A 601 -1.95 19.59 -17.58
C TRP A 601 -2.22 20.86 -16.78
N ALA A 602 -3.19 21.65 -17.23
CA ALA A 602 -3.69 22.80 -16.50
C ALA A 602 -5.22 22.80 -16.51
N THR A 603 -5.84 23.28 -15.43
CA THR A 603 -7.29 23.46 -15.31
C THR A 603 -7.63 24.83 -14.74
N SER A 604 -8.80 25.36 -15.09
CA SER A 604 -9.34 26.61 -14.57
C SER A 604 -10.35 26.33 -13.46
N LEU A 605 -10.27 27.09 -12.37
CA LEU A 605 -11.21 26.99 -11.25
C LEU A 605 -12.64 27.36 -11.67
N GLN A 606 -12.79 28.41 -12.49
CA GLN A 606 -14.09 28.89 -12.96
C GLN A 606 -14.73 27.97 -13.99
N SER A 607 -13.98 27.62 -15.04
CA SER A 607 -14.55 26.89 -16.19
C SER A 607 -14.47 25.37 -16.06
N ARG A 608 -13.61 24.86 -15.15
CA ARG A 608 -13.26 23.43 -15.02
C ARG A 608 -12.73 22.79 -16.31
N ARG A 609 -12.29 23.61 -17.27
CA ARG A 609 -11.75 23.12 -18.53
C ARG A 609 -10.28 22.78 -18.35
N GLU A 610 -9.93 21.55 -18.69
CA GLU A 610 -8.56 21.08 -18.69
C GLU A 610 -7.89 21.23 -20.07
N ARG A 611 -6.57 21.46 -20.07
CA ARG A 611 -5.74 21.49 -21.28
C ARG A 611 -4.36 20.91 -21.02
N LEU A 612 -3.78 20.28 -22.05
CA LEU A 612 -2.39 19.86 -22.02
C LEU A 612 -1.49 21.10 -21.97
N LEU A 613 -0.51 21.09 -21.07
CA LEU A 613 0.44 22.19 -20.87
C LEU A 613 1.84 21.85 -21.40
N LEU A 614 2.31 20.63 -21.11
CA LEU A 614 3.63 20.15 -21.53
C LEU A 614 3.64 18.63 -21.68
N ASP A 615 4.12 18.17 -22.84
CA ASP A 615 4.47 16.80 -23.14
C ASP A 615 5.61 16.80 -24.17
N PHE A 616 6.64 16.00 -23.94
CA PHE A 616 7.79 15.83 -24.84
C PHE A 616 8.14 14.34 -25.06
N GLY A 617 7.16 13.45 -24.87
CA GLY A 617 7.30 12.01 -25.14
C GLY A 617 8.06 11.21 -24.08
N ARG A 618 8.40 11.81 -22.94
CA ARG A 618 8.94 11.13 -21.76
C ARG A 618 8.01 11.40 -20.57
N ASP A 619 7.95 10.45 -19.64
CA ASP A 619 7.16 10.60 -18.41
C ASP A 619 7.63 11.77 -17.55
N ILE A 620 6.70 12.68 -17.22
CA ILE A 620 6.92 13.83 -16.34
C ILE A 620 6.25 13.60 -14.99
N GLN A 621 6.99 13.07 -14.02
CA GLN A 621 6.44 12.72 -12.70
C GLN A 621 6.63 13.82 -11.62
N TYR A 622 7.40 14.87 -11.92
CA TYR A 622 7.53 16.05 -11.08
C TYR A 622 7.69 17.30 -11.94
N ALA A 623 6.85 18.32 -11.68
CA ALA A 623 6.87 19.60 -12.37
C ALA A 623 6.51 20.75 -11.43
N ARG A 624 7.28 21.84 -11.48
CA ARG A 624 7.01 23.10 -10.76
C ARG A 624 7.00 24.26 -11.74
N LEU A 625 5.85 24.93 -11.85
CA LEU A 625 5.68 26.13 -12.67
C LEU A 625 6.41 27.32 -12.04
N SER A 626 7.07 28.13 -12.86
CA SER A 626 7.68 29.38 -12.41
C SER A 626 6.60 30.40 -11.99
N PRO A 627 6.87 31.29 -11.02
CA PRO A 627 5.90 32.30 -10.58
C PRO A 627 5.42 33.27 -11.66
N ASP A 628 6.14 33.40 -12.78
CA ASP A 628 5.69 34.17 -13.95
C ASP A 628 4.88 33.35 -14.98
N GLY A 629 4.74 32.04 -14.75
CA GLY A 629 3.98 31.11 -15.60
C GLY A 629 4.65 30.70 -16.91
N LYS A 630 5.93 31.09 -17.14
CA LYS A 630 6.60 30.92 -18.44
C LYS A 630 7.51 29.70 -18.54
N GLN A 631 7.95 29.15 -17.41
CA GLN A 631 8.90 28.04 -17.36
C GLN A 631 8.42 26.97 -16.39
N ILE A 632 8.86 25.73 -16.58
CA ILE A 632 8.63 24.62 -15.65
C ILE A 632 9.96 23.97 -15.33
N ALA A 633 10.22 23.79 -14.03
CA ALA A 633 11.29 22.94 -13.54
C ALA A 633 10.79 21.50 -13.40
N LEU A 634 11.57 20.54 -13.88
CA LEU A 634 11.23 19.12 -13.98
C LEU A 634 12.29 18.29 -13.26
N ASN A 635 11.88 17.13 -12.72
CA ASN A 635 12.84 16.08 -12.38
C ASN A 635 12.83 15.02 -13.49
N LEU A 636 13.98 14.80 -14.11
CA LEU A 636 14.15 13.71 -15.06
C LEU A 636 15.34 12.86 -14.65
N ALA A 637 15.18 11.54 -14.77
CA ALA A 637 16.23 10.57 -14.52
C ALA A 637 16.93 10.20 -15.83
N GLU A 638 18.27 10.17 -15.80
CA GLU A 638 19.10 9.57 -16.84
C GLU A 638 19.99 8.50 -16.20
N SER A 639 19.95 7.27 -16.73
CA SER A 639 20.64 6.11 -16.15
C SER A 639 20.34 5.88 -14.65
N GLY A 640 19.13 6.24 -14.20
CA GLY A 640 18.68 6.12 -12.80
C GLY A 640 19.06 7.30 -11.89
N VAL A 641 19.77 8.30 -12.41
CA VAL A 641 20.22 9.46 -11.64
C VAL A 641 19.31 10.65 -11.89
N LEU A 642 18.69 11.18 -10.83
CA LEU A 642 17.69 12.25 -10.91
C LEU A 642 18.35 13.64 -10.92
N ASN A 643 18.10 14.40 -12.00
CA ASN A 643 18.58 15.77 -12.16
C ASN A 643 17.43 16.74 -12.46
N THR A 644 17.69 18.04 -12.31
CA THR A 644 16.77 19.13 -12.61
C THR A 644 16.90 19.56 -14.08
N TRP A 645 15.75 19.76 -14.71
CA TRP A 645 15.61 20.23 -16.08
C TRP A 645 14.62 21.39 -16.14
N ILE A 646 14.71 22.22 -17.18
CA ILE A 646 13.80 23.35 -17.41
C ILE A 646 13.21 23.27 -18.81
N ALA A 647 11.91 23.48 -18.92
CA ALA A 647 11.21 23.64 -20.20
C ALA A 647 10.44 24.96 -20.23
N SER A 648 10.37 25.58 -21.40
CA SER A 648 9.48 26.72 -21.64
C SER A 648 8.02 26.27 -21.76
N VAL A 649 7.08 27.13 -21.39
CA VAL A 649 5.65 26.88 -21.47
C VAL A 649 5.00 27.80 -22.51
N PRO A 650 4.13 27.29 -23.40
CA PRO A 650 3.80 25.87 -23.60
C PRO A 650 4.79 25.15 -24.53
N GLY A 651 5.08 23.87 -24.25
CA GLY A 651 5.67 22.94 -25.22
C GLY A 651 7.17 23.06 -25.53
N GLY A 652 7.95 23.79 -24.73
CA GLY A 652 9.41 23.87 -24.91
C GLY A 652 10.11 22.53 -24.65
N GLN A 653 11.16 22.23 -25.42
CA GLN A 653 12.02 21.07 -25.14
C GLN A 653 12.78 21.29 -23.83
N PRO A 654 12.85 20.28 -22.94
CA PRO A 654 13.53 20.43 -21.66
C PRO A 654 15.05 20.48 -21.85
N ARG A 655 15.69 21.37 -21.10
CA ARG A 655 17.14 21.53 -20.97
C ARG A 655 17.59 21.11 -19.58
N GLN A 656 18.60 20.26 -19.49
CA GLN A 656 19.21 19.90 -18.21
C GLN A 656 19.98 21.09 -17.64
N ILE A 657 19.86 21.32 -16.33
CA ILE A 657 20.55 22.41 -15.62
C ILE A 657 21.43 21.93 -14.47
N THR A 658 21.24 20.71 -13.98
CA THR A 658 22.13 20.07 -13.00
C THR A 658 22.69 18.77 -13.58
N PHE A 659 23.92 18.40 -13.19
CA PHE A 659 24.67 17.30 -13.80
C PHE A 659 25.34 16.40 -12.76
N ASP A 660 24.66 16.19 -11.64
CA ASP A 660 25.23 15.41 -10.54
C ASP A 660 25.14 13.90 -10.81
N LYS A 661 26.01 13.13 -10.13
CA LYS A 661 26.06 11.66 -10.22
C LYS A 661 25.22 10.97 -9.15
N GLU A 662 24.87 11.69 -8.09
CA GLU A 662 23.81 11.33 -7.15
C GLU A 662 22.55 12.16 -7.50
N LEU A 663 21.72 12.51 -6.51
CA LEU A 663 20.52 13.30 -6.77
C LEU A 663 20.83 14.80 -6.77
N ALA A 664 20.40 15.52 -7.81
CA ALA A 664 20.36 16.99 -7.87
C ALA A 664 19.00 17.46 -8.44
N GLY A 665 17.95 17.40 -7.63
CA GLY A 665 16.56 17.50 -8.09
C GLY A 665 15.63 18.28 -7.15
N PHE A 666 14.34 18.14 -7.39
CA PHE A 666 13.25 18.70 -6.57
C PHE A 666 13.32 20.22 -6.39
N ALA A 667 13.55 20.93 -7.50
CA ALA A 667 13.73 22.36 -7.45
C ALA A 667 12.44 23.13 -7.12
N CYS A 668 12.59 24.30 -6.49
CA CYS A 668 11.55 25.31 -6.31
C CYS A 668 12.07 26.69 -6.77
N TRP A 669 11.13 27.53 -7.25
CA TRP A 669 11.43 28.82 -7.85
C TRP A 669 11.43 29.96 -6.83
N SER A 670 12.35 30.91 -7.00
CA SER A 670 12.26 32.21 -6.32
C SER A 670 11.06 33.01 -6.84
N PRO A 671 10.47 33.94 -6.04
CA PRO A 671 9.28 34.69 -6.43
C PRO A 671 9.46 35.54 -7.70
N ASP A 672 10.69 35.96 -8.00
CA ASP A 672 11.06 36.71 -9.19
C ASP A 672 11.39 35.84 -10.41
N SER A 673 11.25 34.51 -10.29
CA SER A 673 11.58 33.50 -11.32
C SER A 673 13.05 33.46 -11.76
N LYS A 674 13.98 34.11 -11.03
CA LYS A 674 15.40 34.21 -11.42
C LYS A 674 16.31 33.15 -10.82
N TYR A 675 15.88 32.49 -9.76
CA TYR A 675 16.68 31.50 -9.04
C TYR A 675 15.89 30.22 -8.79
N LEU A 676 16.63 29.12 -8.66
CA LEU A 676 16.13 27.82 -8.24
C LEU A 676 16.88 27.39 -6.98
N ALA A 677 16.13 27.03 -5.95
CA ALA A 677 16.66 26.22 -4.86
C ALA A 677 16.36 24.75 -5.14
N TYR A 678 17.31 23.85 -4.91
CA TYR A 678 17.15 22.43 -5.21
C TYR A 678 17.88 21.54 -4.19
N GLN A 679 17.52 20.26 -4.14
CA GLN A 679 18.13 19.28 -3.28
C GLN A 679 19.37 18.67 -3.94
N LEU A 680 20.49 18.61 -3.23
CA LEU A 680 21.69 17.86 -3.63
C LEU A 680 21.99 16.76 -2.60
N LYS A 681 22.10 15.51 -3.04
CA LYS A 681 22.42 14.36 -2.18
C LYS A 681 23.93 14.08 -2.15
N ARG A 682 24.45 13.72 -0.99
CA ARG A 682 25.80 13.17 -0.78
C ARG A 682 25.71 12.07 0.26
N GLY A 683 25.73 10.81 -0.18
CA GLY A 683 25.52 9.68 0.73
C GLY A 683 24.15 9.78 1.42
N ASP A 684 24.10 9.69 2.75
CA ASP A 684 22.86 9.79 3.52
C ASP A 684 22.37 11.23 3.74
N ASP A 685 23.21 12.23 3.43
CA ASP A 685 22.90 13.65 3.61
C ASP A 685 22.27 14.27 2.36
N ALA A 686 21.46 15.31 2.58
CA ALA A 686 20.93 16.13 1.49
C ALA A 686 20.93 17.62 1.86
N PHE A 687 21.40 18.44 0.93
CA PHE A 687 21.61 19.88 1.14
C PHE A 687 20.70 20.72 0.24
N VAL A 688 20.38 21.92 0.72
CA VAL A 688 19.76 22.98 -0.08
C VAL A 688 20.85 23.69 -0.88
N MET A 689 20.73 23.64 -2.19
CA MET A 689 21.55 24.38 -3.15
C MET A 689 20.74 25.53 -3.74
N LEU A 690 21.40 26.59 -4.19
CA LEU A 690 20.80 27.70 -4.92
C LEU A 690 21.60 27.98 -6.18
N MET A 691 20.92 28.21 -7.30
CA MET A 691 21.54 28.60 -8.57
C MET A 691 20.65 29.57 -9.35
N PRO A 692 21.20 30.31 -10.34
CA PRO A 692 20.39 31.03 -11.31
C PRO A 692 19.47 30.06 -12.08
N ALA A 693 18.24 30.49 -12.38
CA ALA A 693 17.27 29.69 -13.12
C ALA A 693 17.77 29.36 -14.54
N GLU A 694 18.58 30.23 -15.15
CA GLU A 694 19.18 29.93 -16.46
C GLU A 694 20.31 28.88 -16.39
N GLY A 695 20.62 28.36 -15.21
CA GLY A 695 21.78 27.52 -14.95
C GLY A 695 23.03 28.33 -14.62
N GLY A 696 24.08 27.66 -14.16
CA GLY A 696 25.34 28.29 -13.77
C GLY A 696 25.89 27.69 -12.48
N GLU A 697 26.80 28.43 -11.84
CA GLU A 697 27.41 28.01 -10.57
C GLU A 697 26.35 27.96 -9.45
N ALA A 698 26.32 26.85 -8.72
CA ALA A 698 25.44 26.64 -7.60
C ALA A 698 26.16 26.91 -6.28
N ILE A 699 25.45 27.50 -5.32
CA ILE A 699 25.93 27.72 -3.96
C ILE A 699 25.20 26.80 -2.98
N GLN A 700 25.95 26.12 -2.11
CA GLN A 700 25.38 25.30 -1.06
C GLN A 700 24.97 26.18 0.12
N LEU A 701 23.69 26.16 0.51
CA LEU A 701 23.13 26.98 1.60
C LEU A 701 23.18 26.29 2.96
N THR A 702 23.04 24.95 3.00
CA THR A 702 23.05 24.15 4.23
C THR A 702 24.21 23.18 4.23
N SER A 703 24.84 22.93 5.37
CA SER A 703 25.98 22.01 5.51
C SER A 703 25.86 20.99 6.64
N GLY A 704 24.83 21.08 7.47
CA GLY A 704 24.62 20.13 8.57
C GLY A 704 24.20 18.74 8.09
N HIS A 705 24.53 17.72 8.89
CA HIS A 705 24.10 16.34 8.67
C HIS A 705 22.57 16.20 8.69
N GLY A 706 22.09 15.18 7.98
CA GLY A 706 20.69 14.90 7.73
C GLY A 706 20.23 15.41 6.36
N ARG A 707 18.91 15.48 6.20
CA ARG A 707 18.28 15.77 4.90
C ARG A 707 17.59 17.11 4.93
N SER A 708 17.83 17.95 3.94
CA SER A 708 17.23 19.28 3.81
C SER A 708 16.54 19.41 2.46
N TRP A 709 15.21 19.38 2.43
CA TRP A 709 14.40 19.33 1.23
C TRP A 709 13.69 20.66 0.97
N PRO A 710 14.17 21.49 0.02
CA PRO A 710 13.59 22.81 -0.25
C PRO A 710 12.24 22.71 -0.97
N TYR A 711 11.32 23.61 -0.64
CA TYR A 711 9.98 23.61 -1.25
C TYR A 711 9.43 24.99 -1.62
N SER A 712 9.75 26.04 -0.87
CA SER A 712 9.19 27.38 -1.09
C SER A 712 10.18 28.46 -0.69
N PHE A 713 10.20 29.55 -1.44
CA PHE A 713 10.83 30.79 -0.98
C PHE A 713 9.87 31.58 -0.10
N SER A 714 10.43 32.45 0.76
CA SER A 714 9.68 33.54 1.37
C SER A 714 9.26 34.56 0.32
N PRO A 715 8.22 35.37 0.56
CA PRO A 715 7.74 36.36 -0.40
C PRO A 715 8.78 37.43 -0.79
N ASP A 716 9.69 37.77 0.13
CA ASP A 716 10.81 38.69 -0.13
C ASP A 716 11.94 38.05 -0.95
N GLY A 717 11.89 36.73 -1.19
CA GLY A 717 12.87 35.95 -1.96
C GLY A 717 14.18 35.65 -1.23
N ASP A 718 14.35 36.05 0.03
CA ASP A 718 15.61 35.84 0.78
C ASP A 718 15.70 34.46 1.44
N LYS A 719 14.60 33.96 2.01
CA LYS A 719 14.60 32.72 2.78
C LYS A 719 14.06 31.58 1.95
N ILE A 720 14.64 30.40 2.12
CA ILE A 720 14.16 29.15 1.51
C ILE A 720 13.67 28.26 2.63
N LEU A 721 12.38 27.95 2.60
CA LEU A 721 11.69 27.05 3.49
C LEU A 721 11.88 25.61 3.02
N PHE A 722 12.27 24.76 3.95
CA PHE A 722 12.59 23.36 3.69
C PHE A 722 12.12 22.46 4.82
N ALA A 723 11.86 21.20 4.48
CA ALA A 723 11.68 20.12 5.45
C ALA A 723 13.07 19.58 5.80
N GLY A 724 13.44 19.65 7.08
CA GLY A 724 14.72 19.18 7.60
C GLY A 724 14.54 17.92 8.45
N ASP A 725 15.27 16.87 8.10
CA ASP A 725 15.50 15.70 8.96
C ASP A 725 16.82 15.91 9.71
N ARG A 726 16.75 15.86 11.05
CA ARG A 726 17.91 15.82 11.93
C ARG A 726 17.75 14.61 12.84
N ALA A 727 18.66 13.64 12.72
CA ALA A 727 18.64 12.38 13.48
C ALA A 727 17.31 11.58 13.42
N GLY A 728 16.58 11.66 12.31
CA GLY A 728 15.30 10.96 12.10
C GLY A 728 14.07 11.78 12.45
N ILE A 729 14.23 12.98 13.00
CA ILE A 729 13.11 13.83 13.40
C ILE A 729 12.94 14.93 12.36
N TRP A 730 11.76 14.98 11.75
CA TRP A 730 11.42 15.96 10.73
C TRP A 730 10.83 17.22 11.33
N ASN A 731 11.35 18.38 10.92
CA ASN A 731 10.86 19.70 11.27
C ASN A 731 10.92 20.67 10.09
N LEU A 732 10.24 21.80 10.22
CA LEU A 732 10.37 22.92 9.29
C LEU A 732 11.57 23.78 9.66
N TYR A 733 12.30 24.18 8.63
CA TYR A 733 13.44 25.09 8.74
C TYR A 733 13.39 26.10 7.60
N TRP A 734 14.00 27.26 7.81
CA TRP A 734 14.38 28.13 6.69
C TRP A 734 15.87 28.44 6.73
N VAL A 735 16.44 28.72 5.56
CA VAL A 735 17.80 29.25 5.41
C VAL A 735 17.78 30.54 4.57
N SER A 736 18.47 31.59 5.02
CA SER A 736 18.64 32.83 4.25
C SER A 736 19.72 32.65 3.19
N ARG A 737 19.42 33.01 1.94
CA ARG A 737 20.42 33.02 0.85
C ARG A 737 21.47 34.12 1.05
N THR A 738 21.10 35.21 1.72
CA THR A 738 21.98 36.37 1.92
C THR A 738 22.91 36.19 3.11
N THR A 739 22.36 35.81 4.28
CA THR A 739 23.15 35.70 5.51
C THR A 739 23.63 34.29 5.82
N ARG A 740 23.10 33.27 5.13
CA ARG A 740 23.31 31.83 5.41
C ARG A 740 22.82 31.38 6.78
N GLN A 741 22.06 32.22 7.48
CA GLN A 741 21.45 31.84 8.75
C GLN A 741 20.37 30.79 8.52
N GLU A 742 20.43 29.70 9.29
CA GLU A 742 19.42 28.65 9.35
C GLU A 742 18.60 28.79 10.65
N LYS A 743 17.30 28.52 10.57
CA LYS A 743 16.42 28.53 11.74
C LYS A 743 15.35 27.44 11.67
N GLN A 744 15.16 26.74 12.78
CA GLN A 744 14.07 25.78 12.98
C GLN A 744 12.77 26.50 13.37
N ILE A 745 11.63 26.02 12.85
CA ILE A 745 10.31 26.64 13.00
C ILE A 745 9.35 25.79 13.81
N THR A 746 9.33 24.48 13.57
CA THR A 746 8.50 23.54 14.33
C THR A 746 9.36 22.74 15.30
N ASP A 747 8.76 22.14 16.33
CA ASP A 747 9.47 21.35 17.34
C ASP A 747 8.85 19.97 17.59
N TYR A 748 8.58 19.23 16.50
CA TYR A 748 8.16 17.84 16.57
C TYR A 748 9.30 16.96 17.08
N LYS A 749 8.94 15.88 17.80
CA LYS A 749 9.89 14.98 18.49
C LYS A 749 9.80 13.51 18.05
N LYS A 750 8.75 13.14 17.31
CA LYS A 750 8.45 11.76 16.97
C LYS A 750 9.19 11.33 15.71
N MET A 751 9.93 10.22 15.76
CA MET A 751 10.64 9.68 14.58
C MET A 751 9.74 8.92 13.61
N ASN A 752 8.56 8.48 14.07
CA ASN A 752 7.50 7.93 13.23
C ASN A 752 6.57 9.02 12.67
N ALA A 753 6.96 10.30 12.77
CA ALA A 753 6.23 11.41 12.19
C ALA A 753 7.06 12.10 11.11
N PHE A 754 6.36 12.67 10.12
CA PHE A 754 6.94 13.37 9.00
C PHE A 754 6.38 14.77 8.90
N VAL A 755 7.26 15.70 8.56
CA VAL A 755 6.95 17.10 8.24
C VAL A 755 7.51 17.36 6.85
N ARG A 756 6.64 17.56 5.85
CA ARG A 756 7.06 17.63 4.44
C ARG A 756 6.31 18.70 3.67
N TYR A 757 6.84 19.00 2.48
CA TYR A 757 6.20 19.85 1.48
C TYR A 757 5.77 21.24 1.97
N PRO A 758 6.57 21.97 2.77
CA PRO A 758 6.14 23.27 3.27
C PRO A 758 5.99 24.32 2.17
N SER A 759 4.95 25.14 2.30
CA SER A 759 4.63 26.27 1.42
C SER A 759 4.45 27.53 2.25
N TRP A 760 5.06 28.62 1.79
CA TRP A 760 4.92 29.94 2.38
C TRP A 760 3.70 30.65 1.78
N SER A 761 2.89 31.29 2.63
CA SER A 761 1.85 32.21 2.15
C SER A 761 2.48 33.44 1.47
N PRO A 762 1.86 33.99 0.42
CA PRO A 762 2.34 35.22 -0.23
C PRO A 762 2.42 36.43 0.70
N ALA A 763 1.57 36.49 1.73
CA ALA A 763 1.60 37.53 2.75
C ALA A 763 2.75 37.38 3.77
N GLY A 764 3.44 36.23 3.76
CA GLY A 764 4.58 35.97 4.64
C GLY A 764 4.20 35.67 6.10
N ASN A 765 2.91 35.59 6.43
CA ASN A 765 2.38 35.47 7.80
C ASN A 765 1.99 34.04 8.21
N GLN A 766 2.07 33.09 7.28
CA GLN A 766 1.64 31.71 7.48
C GLN A 766 2.48 30.74 6.65
N MET A 767 2.71 29.54 7.18
CA MET A 767 3.26 28.40 6.46
C MET A 767 2.29 27.22 6.54
N ALA A 768 2.12 26.48 5.45
CA ALA A 768 1.36 25.23 5.41
C ALA A 768 2.26 24.06 5.01
N TYR A 769 2.00 22.86 5.51
CA TYR A 769 2.86 21.70 5.30
C TYR A 769 2.09 20.39 5.54
N GLU A 770 2.61 19.26 5.06
CA GLU A 770 2.13 17.94 5.46
C GLU A 770 2.70 17.58 6.83
N TYR A 771 1.82 17.24 7.78
CA TYR A 771 2.20 16.47 8.97
C TYR A 771 1.57 15.09 8.87
N ALA A 772 2.40 14.05 8.98
CA ALA A 772 1.97 12.68 8.97
C ALA A 772 2.54 11.91 10.16
N GLU A 773 1.78 10.95 10.69
CA GLU A 773 2.25 10.03 11.73
C GLU A 773 1.90 8.59 11.32
N THR A 774 2.89 7.71 11.38
CA THR A 774 2.74 6.28 11.10
C THR A 774 2.62 5.50 12.39
N SER A 775 1.61 4.65 12.48
CA SER A 775 1.44 3.64 13.53
C SER A 775 1.32 2.27 12.89
N GLY A 776 1.64 1.21 13.63
CA GLY A 776 1.63 -0.13 13.06
C GLY A 776 1.96 -1.19 14.08
N ASN A 777 1.57 -2.41 13.76
CA ASN A 777 1.72 -3.57 14.64
C ASN A 777 2.18 -4.78 13.84
N ILE A 778 2.73 -5.77 14.53
CA ILE A 778 3.18 -7.01 13.92
C ILE A 778 2.03 -8.01 13.84
N TRP A 779 1.94 -8.67 12.69
CA TRP A 779 1.00 -9.73 12.38
C TRP A 779 1.75 -11.01 12.01
N LEU A 780 1.14 -12.14 12.34
CA LEU A 780 1.61 -13.48 12.02
C LEU A 780 0.59 -14.17 11.13
N MET A 781 1.06 -14.80 10.07
CA MET A 781 0.29 -15.59 9.13
C MET A 781 0.82 -17.02 9.12
N GLU A 782 -0.08 -17.98 9.27
CA GLU A 782 0.23 -19.42 9.25
C GLU A 782 -0.11 -20.00 7.86
N LEU A 783 0.86 -20.66 7.24
CA LEU A 783 0.79 -21.28 5.93
C LEU A 783 0.65 -22.81 6.04
N LYS A 784 -0.04 -23.42 5.07
CA LYS A 784 -0.22 -24.87 4.91
C LYS A 784 0.19 -25.35 3.54
#